data_AF-A0A969H4V5-F1
#
_entry.id   AF-A0A969H4V5-F1
#
_cell.length_a   1.000
_cell.length_b   1.000
_cell.length_c   1.000
_cell.angle_alpha   90.00
_cell.angle_beta   90.00
_cell.angle_gamma   90.00
#
_symmetry.space_group_name_H-M   'P 1'
#
loop_
_entity.id
_entity.type
_entity.pdbx_description
1 polymer ?
#
loop_
_entity_poly.entity_id
_entity_poly.type
_entity_poly.pdbx_seq_one_letter_code
_entity_poly.pdbx_strand_id
1 'polypeptide(L)'
;MWTKLKPILWHWRGVAIAAPCTAAVVILLRLTGLLQTLEWAAYDQFFRLRPPESSTSRIVIVGITEPDLQEYGWPLSDATLTRLLNQIKQQQPRAIGLDLYRDIPVGSGYADLVEVFRTTPNLIGVEKVVGTDNAGTVLPPPVLAELGQISASDVILDADGKIRRGLLSLSNTDDELVLGFAFTLAALYLESEEIYPELTNEDYIRLGQTVFSPFEPSDGGYVRTAADGYQILLDFRGGTGSFERVSVQDVLENRIPADLMRDRIVMIGAVAESLRDFYYTPYNNELGQILPPTPGVEVHANLTDQLLTSALTGRAPLQTWSEPLEWLWILSGSIVGSLLVWQQRRIHSASASLTSKGGASGNATLTQSLKISLSLGLAAGGLWGISYLLFLGNWWVPIVPAFLAMGGAAIATTTYIAQSAEAIRNTFSRYLTEEVVANLLETPEGLKLGGERRKITILMSDLRGFTFISEQLSPEQVVTLLNFYLEQMTHVIGQYNGTINEIIGDGIVVLFGAPTQRPDDAARAIACAIAMQLAMAEINQQNQQFNLPTLEMGIGINTGEVIIGNIGSQKRAKYTAIGSQVNLASRIESSSVGGQVLISEATFTEVSPLLSVVSQTQVEMKGFHAPIKLYEIGSIGGAYDLSLPTPQTVLTALTMEVPVQYALIDDRNLVGQIVSGSLVKFSGKRAEVRSPYPVPCFRDIKLNLLNPLEGTYIPGDLYAKVIGQSTDAVPGFYIHFSNISPDVSALLQSLTKT
;
A
#
# COMPACT_ATOMS: atom_id res chain seq x y z
N MET A 1 -4.06 10.70 -30.51
CA MET A 1 -4.33 9.55 -29.62
C MET A 1 -3.46 9.57 -28.36
N TRP A 2 -2.14 9.70 -28.48
CA TRP A 2 -1.18 9.74 -27.35
C TRP A 2 -1.44 10.86 -26.31
N THR A 3 -1.85 12.05 -26.74
CA THR A 3 -2.17 13.18 -25.86
C THR A 3 -3.41 12.97 -24.98
N LYS A 4 -4.35 12.08 -25.41
CA LYS A 4 -5.50 11.66 -24.60
C LYS A 4 -5.19 10.46 -23.70
N LEU A 5 -4.27 9.59 -24.12
CA LEU A 5 -3.84 8.40 -23.37
C LEU A 5 -2.89 8.72 -22.21
N LYS A 6 -1.98 9.68 -22.39
CA LYS A 6 -0.99 10.07 -21.37
C LYS A 6 -1.60 10.44 -20.01
N PRO A 7 -2.65 11.27 -19.91
CA PRO A 7 -3.29 11.52 -18.62
C PRO A 7 -3.90 10.24 -18.07
N ILE A 8 -4.65 9.46 -18.86
CA ILE A 8 -5.29 8.21 -18.38
C ILE A 8 -4.25 7.23 -17.81
N LEU A 9 -3.14 7.00 -18.52
CA LEU A 9 -2.05 6.15 -18.06
C LEU A 9 -1.39 6.67 -16.78
N TRP A 10 -1.17 7.99 -16.69
CA TRP A 10 -0.64 8.60 -15.47
C TRP A 10 -1.60 8.47 -14.28
N HIS A 11 -2.90 8.54 -14.53
CA HIS A 11 -3.95 8.37 -13.52
C HIS A 11 -4.11 6.93 -13.05
N TRP A 12 -3.68 5.93 -13.81
CA TRP A 12 -3.77 4.51 -13.43
C TRP A 12 -2.41 3.87 -13.18
N ARG A 13 -1.34 4.67 -13.10
CA ARG A 13 0.05 4.18 -13.00
C ARG A 13 0.30 3.20 -11.86
N GLY A 14 -0.36 3.39 -10.70
CA GLY A 14 -0.20 2.47 -9.58
C GLY A 14 -0.70 1.06 -9.93
N VAL A 15 -1.87 0.97 -10.58
CA VAL A 15 -2.43 -0.30 -11.06
C VAL A 15 -1.61 -0.86 -12.22
N ALA A 16 -1.22 -0.01 -13.17
CA ALA A 16 -0.47 -0.43 -14.36
C ALA A 16 0.95 -0.95 -14.05
N ILE A 17 1.51 -0.62 -12.87
CA ILE A 17 2.79 -1.14 -12.40
C ILE A 17 2.58 -2.31 -11.44
N ALA A 18 1.75 -2.14 -10.40
CA ALA A 18 1.59 -3.15 -9.35
C ALA A 18 0.99 -4.46 -9.87
N ALA A 19 -0.07 -4.40 -10.69
CA ALA A 19 -0.76 -5.60 -11.18
C ALA A 19 0.17 -6.52 -12.00
N PRO A 20 0.81 -6.07 -13.11
CA PRO A 20 1.66 -6.96 -13.91
C PRO A 20 2.91 -7.42 -13.16
N CYS A 21 3.51 -6.58 -12.30
CA CYS A 21 4.66 -7.00 -11.49
C CYS A 21 4.28 -8.11 -10.52
N THR A 22 3.17 -7.96 -9.79
CA THR A 22 2.70 -9.02 -8.88
C THR A 22 2.33 -10.28 -9.64
N ALA A 23 1.61 -10.16 -10.76
CA ALA A 23 1.25 -11.32 -11.58
C ALA A 23 2.51 -12.07 -12.05
N ALA A 24 3.54 -11.37 -12.53
CA ALA A 24 4.80 -11.98 -12.94
C ALA A 24 5.49 -12.72 -11.78
N VAL A 25 5.54 -12.13 -10.59
CA VAL A 25 6.10 -12.78 -9.39
C VAL A 25 5.32 -14.03 -9.02
N VAL A 26 3.99 -13.99 -9.07
CA VAL A 26 3.14 -15.14 -8.75
C VAL A 26 3.23 -16.23 -9.80
N ILE A 27 3.34 -15.88 -11.09
CA ILE A 27 3.59 -16.84 -12.17
C ILE A 27 4.95 -17.53 -11.95
N LEU A 28 6.00 -16.76 -11.66
CA LEU A 28 7.32 -17.33 -11.34
C LEU A 28 7.25 -18.27 -10.13
N LEU A 29 6.51 -17.89 -9.08
CA LEU A 29 6.28 -18.74 -7.91
C LEU A 29 5.52 -20.02 -8.28
N ARG A 30 4.48 -19.95 -9.11
CA ARG A 30 3.76 -21.13 -9.65
C ARG A 30 4.73 -22.07 -10.37
N LEU A 31 5.58 -21.56 -11.26
CA LEU A 31 6.53 -22.37 -12.03
C LEU A 31 7.57 -23.14 -11.18
N THR A 32 7.75 -22.75 -9.91
CA THR A 32 8.60 -23.52 -8.98
C THR A 32 7.93 -24.78 -8.42
N GLY A 33 6.60 -24.92 -8.53
CA GLY A 33 5.85 -26.01 -7.90
C GLY A 33 5.46 -25.76 -6.44
N LEU A 34 5.89 -24.64 -5.82
CA LEU A 34 5.61 -24.35 -4.40
C LEU A 34 4.11 -24.19 -4.08
N LEU A 35 3.29 -23.87 -5.08
CA LEU A 35 1.84 -23.68 -4.92
C LEU A 35 1.02 -24.96 -5.22
N GLN A 36 1.66 -26.01 -5.74
CA GLN A 36 1.00 -27.21 -6.27
C GLN A 36 0.21 -27.97 -5.20
N THR A 37 0.77 -28.12 -3.99
CA THR A 37 0.09 -28.81 -2.88
C THR A 37 -1.16 -28.07 -2.40
N LEU A 38 -1.14 -26.74 -2.42
CA LEU A 38 -2.30 -25.91 -2.09
C LEU A 38 -3.38 -26.00 -3.18
N GLU A 39 -2.97 -26.09 -4.45
CA GLU A 39 -3.91 -26.31 -5.56
C GLU A 39 -4.58 -27.66 -5.49
N TRP A 40 -3.84 -28.73 -5.23
CA TRP A 40 -4.42 -30.05 -5.02
C TRP A 40 -5.40 -30.08 -3.83
N ALA A 41 -5.09 -29.38 -2.75
CA ALA A 41 -6.03 -29.25 -1.64
C ALA A 41 -7.31 -28.51 -2.03
N ALA A 42 -7.21 -27.46 -2.87
CA ALA A 42 -8.35 -26.74 -3.40
C ALA A 42 -9.19 -27.60 -4.37
N TYR A 43 -8.54 -28.35 -5.26
CA TYR A 43 -9.15 -29.33 -6.14
C TYR A 43 -9.96 -30.35 -5.35
N ASP A 44 -9.35 -30.93 -4.31
CA ASP A 44 -10.01 -31.92 -3.48
C ASP A 44 -11.23 -31.33 -2.74
N GLN A 45 -11.13 -30.08 -2.30
CA GLN A 45 -12.23 -29.37 -1.66
C GLN A 45 -13.42 -29.17 -2.61
N PHE A 46 -13.16 -28.93 -3.90
CA PHE A 46 -14.22 -28.78 -4.89
C PHE A 46 -14.96 -30.10 -5.15
N PHE A 47 -14.26 -31.23 -5.18
CA PHE A 47 -14.91 -32.55 -5.23
C PHE A 47 -15.82 -32.80 -4.04
N ARG A 48 -15.38 -32.47 -2.82
CA ARG A 48 -16.18 -32.65 -1.60
C ARG A 48 -17.43 -31.77 -1.55
N LEU A 49 -17.35 -30.57 -2.12
CA LEU A 49 -18.48 -29.64 -2.18
C LEU A 49 -19.45 -29.97 -3.31
N ARG A 50 -18.98 -30.69 -4.33
CA ARG A 50 -19.79 -31.08 -5.49
C ARG A 50 -21.01 -31.88 -5.01
N PRO A 51 -22.22 -31.58 -5.52
CA PRO A 51 -23.40 -32.38 -5.23
C PRO A 51 -23.18 -33.85 -5.59
N PRO A 52 -23.66 -34.81 -4.78
CA PRO A 52 -23.51 -36.23 -5.08
C PRO A 52 -24.27 -36.56 -6.37
N GLU A 53 -23.64 -37.34 -7.23
CA GLU A 53 -24.33 -37.90 -8.40
C GLU A 53 -25.18 -39.11 -8.00
N SER A 54 -26.27 -39.36 -8.72
CA SER A 54 -27.08 -40.57 -8.54
C SER A 54 -26.25 -41.83 -8.82
N SER A 55 -26.56 -42.95 -8.13
CA SER A 55 -25.89 -44.23 -8.39
C SER A 55 -26.10 -44.68 -9.83
N THR A 56 -25.03 -45.21 -10.44
CA THR A 56 -25.06 -45.78 -11.79
C THR A 56 -25.47 -47.25 -11.70
N SER A 57 -26.38 -47.69 -12.56
CA SER A 57 -26.77 -49.09 -12.67
C SER A 57 -25.88 -49.89 -13.63
N ARG A 58 -24.79 -49.31 -14.17
CA ARG A 58 -23.97 -49.94 -15.22
C ARG A 58 -22.83 -50.79 -14.70
N ILE A 59 -22.40 -50.57 -13.45
CA ILE A 59 -21.25 -51.24 -12.84
C ILE A 59 -21.68 -51.84 -11.50
N VAL A 60 -21.34 -53.12 -11.29
CA VAL A 60 -21.52 -53.84 -10.03
C VAL A 60 -20.16 -54.32 -9.55
N ILE A 61 -19.84 -54.06 -8.28
CA ILE A 61 -18.61 -54.53 -7.65
C ILE A 61 -18.92 -55.80 -6.84
N VAL A 62 -18.28 -56.90 -7.21
CA VAL A 62 -18.21 -58.12 -6.40
C VAL A 62 -16.98 -58.01 -5.51
N GLY A 63 -17.19 -57.51 -4.30
CA GLY A 63 -16.13 -57.23 -3.34
C GLY A 63 -15.75 -58.47 -2.53
N ILE A 64 -14.45 -58.73 -2.41
CA ILE A 64 -13.91 -59.71 -1.46
C ILE A 64 -13.80 -59.04 -0.11
N THR A 65 -14.70 -59.39 0.80
CA THR A 65 -14.86 -58.80 2.14
C THR A 65 -14.11 -59.60 3.21
N GLU A 66 -13.94 -59.04 4.42
CA GLU A 66 -13.29 -59.75 5.52
C GLU A 66 -14.00 -61.08 5.89
N PRO A 67 -15.35 -61.17 5.91
CA PRO A 67 -16.05 -62.46 6.02
C PRO A 67 -15.70 -63.46 4.91
N ASP A 68 -15.55 -63.00 3.66
CA ASP A 68 -15.17 -63.87 2.55
C ASP A 68 -13.77 -64.49 2.76
N LEU A 69 -12.85 -63.72 3.34
CA LEU A 69 -11.49 -64.21 3.64
C LEU A 69 -11.49 -65.26 4.75
N GLN A 70 -12.38 -65.13 5.74
CA GLN A 70 -12.51 -66.09 6.83
C GLN A 70 -13.10 -67.43 6.35
N GLU A 71 -14.09 -67.37 5.45
CA GLU A 71 -14.77 -68.55 4.93
C GLU A 71 -13.98 -69.27 3.82
N TYR A 72 -13.43 -68.50 2.86
CA TYR A 72 -12.84 -69.06 1.64
C TYR A 72 -11.30 -68.96 1.56
N GLY A 73 -10.67 -68.23 2.49
CA GLY A 73 -9.23 -68.01 2.52
C GLY A 73 -8.71 -66.97 1.51
N TRP A 74 -7.42 -66.64 1.61
CA TRP A 74 -6.72 -65.74 0.67
C TRP A 74 -5.35 -66.30 0.24
N PRO A 75 -5.00 -66.24 -1.06
CA PRO A 75 -5.87 -65.90 -2.19
C PRO A 75 -7.01 -66.91 -2.36
N LEU A 76 -8.15 -66.51 -2.94
CA LEU A 76 -9.26 -67.44 -3.19
C LEU A 76 -8.77 -68.64 -4.01
N SER A 77 -9.15 -69.86 -3.65
CA SER A 77 -8.77 -71.04 -4.45
C SER A 77 -9.34 -70.98 -5.88
N ASP A 78 -8.65 -71.60 -6.83
CA ASP A 78 -9.09 -71.64 -8.23
C ASP A 78 -10.48 -72.28 -8.36
N ALA A 79 -10.81 -73.31 -7.58
CA ALA A 79 -12.15 -73.89 -7.52
C ALA A 79 -13.23 -72.91 -7.03
N THR A 80 -12.92 -72.05 -6.06
CA THR A 80 -13.86 -71.00 -5.60
C THR A 80 -14.04 -69.93 -6.67
N LEU A 81 -12.95 -69.50 -7.31
CA LEU A 81 -13.00 -68.52 -8.39
C LEU A 81 -13.77 -69.05 -9.61
N THR A 82 -13.58 -70.32 -9.98
CA THR A 82 -14.35 -71.01 -11.02
C THR A 82 -15.85 -71.00 -10.73
N ARG A 83 -16.25 -71.32 -9.49
CA ARG A 83 -17.68 -71.26 -9.09
C ARG A 83 -18.24 -69.85 -9.20
N LEU A 84 -17.50 -68.87 -8.68
CA LEU A 84 -17.88 -67.46 -8.71
C LEU A 84 -18.07 -66.97 -10.15
N LEU A 85 -17.07 -67.17 -11.01
CA LEU A 85 -17.11 -66.74 -12.41
C LEU A 85 -18.24 -67.43 -13.18
N ASN A 86 -18.51 -68.71 -12.94
CA ASN A 86 -19.63 -69.41 -13.57
C ASN A 86 -21.00 -68.83 -13.17
N GLN A 87 -21.20 -68.45 -11.91
CA GLN A 87 -22.45 -67.79 -11.48
C GLN A 87 -22.59 -66.39 -12.06
N ILE A 88 -21.52 -65.60 -12.08
CA ILE A 88 -21.51 -64.27 -12.70
C ILE A 88 -21.84 -64.39 -14.19
N LYS A 89 -21.19 -65.32 -14.90
CA LYS A 89 -21.40 -65.59 -16.32
C LYS A 89 -22.85 -65.97 -16.66
N GLN A 90 -23.54 -66.70 -15.78
CA GLN A 90 -24.96 -67.08 -15.99
C GLN A 90 -25.89 -65.88 -16.11
N GLN A 91 -25.56 -64.75 -15.48
CA GLN A 91 -26.37 -63.52 -15.57
C GLN A 91 -26.09 -62.72 -16.86
N GLN A 92 -25.13 -63.12 -17.69
CA GLN A 92 -24.76 -62.48 -18.96
C GLN A 92 -24.38 -60.98 -18.80
N PRO A 93 -23.32 -60.68 -18.03
CA PRO A 93 -22.75 -59.33 -18.00
C PRO A 93 -22.15 -58.98 -19.36
N ARG A 94 -22.06 -57.67 -19.66
CA ARG A 94 -21.38 -57.19 -20.87
C ARG A 94 -19.86 -57.34 -20.76
N ALA A 95 -19.29 -57.04 -19.60
CA ALA A 95 -17.87 -57.23 -19.32
C ALA A 95 -17.65 -57.72 -17.88
N ILE A 96 -16.63 -58.55 -17.68
CA ILE A 96 -16.21 -59.03 -16.36
C ILE A 96 -14.75 -58.61 -16.17
N GLY A 97 -14.48 -57.77 -15.18
CA GLY A 97 -13.13 -57.40 -14.76
C GLY A 97 -12.69 -58.21 -13.56
N LEU A 98 -11.56 -58.89 -13.67
CA LEU A 98 -10.93 -59.64 -12.58
C LEU A 98 -9.72 -58.86 -12.07
N ASP A 99 -9.95 -57.98 -11.09
CA ASP A 99 -8.91 -57.19 -10.42
C ASP A 99 -8.23 -58.01 -9.31
N LEU A 100 -7.65 -59.14 -9.72
CA LEU A 100 -6.90 -60.07 -8.86
C LEU A 100 -5.68 -60.56 -9.62
N TYR A 101 -4.50 -60.42 -9.05
CA TYR A 101 -3.29 -61.01 -9.60
C TYR A 101 -3.36 -62.54 -9.53
N ARG A 102 -3.23 -63.19 -10.69
CA ARG A 102 -3.44 -64.63 -10.91
C ARG A 102 -2.37 -65.22 -11.83
N ASP A 103 -1.13 -64.82 -11.61
CA ASP A 103 0.08 -65.29 -12.33
C ASP A 103 0.38 -66.78 -12.09
N ILE A 104 0.04 -67.28 -10.89
CA ILE A 104 0.23 -68.68 -10.49
C ILE A 104 -1.08 -69.37 -10.08
N PRO A 105 -1.22 -70.70 -10.28
CA PRO A 105 -2.35 -71.48 -9.78
C PRO A 105 -2.45 -71.44 -8.25
N VAL A 106 -3.67 -71.41 -7.71
CA VAL A 106 -3.92 -71.35 -6.26
C VAL A 106 -4.86 -72.47 -5.82
N GLY A 107 -4.34 -73.40 -5.03
CA GLY A 107 -5.14 -74.51 -4.47
C GLY A 107 -5.53 -75.54 -5.54
N SER A 108 -6.77 -76.03 -5.48
CA SER A 108 -7.33 -77.00 -6.42
C SER A 108 -8.27 -76.34 -7.43
N GLY A 109 -8.45 -76.92 -8.62
CA GLY A 109 -9.45 -76.47 -9.61
C GLY A 109 -8.90 -75.64 -10.78
N TYR A 110 -7.58 -75.57 -10.95
CA TYR A 110 -6.95 -74.80 -12.02
C TYR A 110 -7.41 -75.23 -13.44
N ALA A 111 -7.57 -76.53 -13.69
CA ALA A 111 -8.03 -77.02 -15.00
C ALA A 111 -9.43 -76.48 -15.35
N ASP A 112 -10.35 -76.48 -14.39
CA ASP A 112 -11.70 -75.93 -14.57
C ASP A 112 -11.66 -74.41 -14.74
N LEU A 113 -10.76 -73.72 -14.02
CA LEU A 113 -10.57 -72.27 -14.16
C LEU A 113 -10.08 -71.90 -15.57
N VAL A 114 -9.15 -72.68 -16.12
CA VAL A 114 -8.68 -72.52 -17.51
C VAL A 114 -9.81 -72.71 -18.51
N GLU A 115 -10.72 -73.65 -18.29
CA GLU A 115 -11.91 -73.82 -19.12
C GLU A 115 -12.86 -72.62 -19.01
N VAL A 116 -13.06 -72.07 -17.81
CA VAL A 116 -13.86 -70.85 -17.62
C VAL A 116 -13.23 -69.66 -18.35
N PHE A 117 -11.91 -69.49 -18.28
CA PHE A 117 -11.19 -68.44 -19.03
C PHE A 117 -11.42 -68.58 -20.53
N ARG A 118 -11.19 -69.77 -21.10
CA ARG A 118 -11.36 -70.01 -22.55
C ARG A 118 -12.80 -69.86 -23.04
N THR A 119 -13.80 -70.08 -22.17
CA THR A 119 -15.21 -70.02 -22.54
C THR A 119 -15.87 -68.67 -22.24
N THR A 120 -15.14 -67.70 -21.71
CA THR A 120 -15.68 -66.40 -21.26
C THR A 120 -14.97 -65.24 -21.96
N PRO A 121 -15.35 -64.91 -23.21
CA PRO A 121 -14.62 -63.96 -24.06
C PRO A 121 -14.65 -62.51 -23.55
N ASN A 122 -15.58 -62.18 -22.65
CA ASN A 122 -15.72 -60.85 -22.05
C ASN A 122 -15.10 -60.74 -20.64
N LEU A 123 -14.29 -61.71 -20.23
CA LEU A 123 -13.51 -61.67 -18.99
C LEU A 123 -12.14 -61.05 -19.26
N ILE A 124 -11.77 -60.04 -18.48
CA ILE A 124 -10.47 -59.37 -18.54
C ILE A 124 -9.74 -59.55 -17.21
N GLY A 125 -8.52 -60.09 -17.28
CA GLY A 125 -7.60 -60.19 -16.15
C GLY A 125 -6.69 -58.96 -16.06
N VAL A 126 -6.01 -58.84 -14.92
CA VAL A 126 -5.07 -57.75 -14.66
C VAL A 126 -3.62 -58.23 -14.61
N GLU A 127 -2.73 -57.35 -15.03
CA GLU A 127 -1.28 -57.39 -14.77
C GLU A 127 -0.83 -56.07 -14.13
N LYS A 128 0.34 -56.10 -13.50
CA LYS A 128 1.00 -54.89 -13.00
C LYS A 128 2.23 -54.61 -13.85
N VAL A 129 2.14 -53.57 -14.67
CA VAL A 129 3.12 -53.24 -15.70
C VAL A 129 4.24 -52.36 -15.15
N VAL A 130 3.95 -51.45 -14.22
CA VAL A 130 4.93 -50.53 -13.63
C VAL A 130 5.03 -50.78 -12.11
N GLY A 131 6.23 -51.17 -11.67
CA GLY A 131 6.51 -51.33 -10.25
C GLY A 131 6.64 -49.99 -9.54
N THR A 132 5.97 -49.81 -8.39
CA THR A 132 6.40 -48.82 -7.39
C THR A 132 7.62 -49.37 -6.63
N ASP A 133 8.46 -48.49 -6.07
CA ASP A 133 9.82 -48.72 -5.52
C ASP A 133 10.04 -49.92 -4.56
N ASN A 134 9.01 -50.72 -4.22
CA ASN A 134 9.13 -51.94 -3.42
C ASN A 134 8.35 -53.17 -3.94
N ALA A 135 7.52 -53.10 -4.99
CA ALA A 135 6.54 -54.17 -5.30
C ALA A 135 6.71 -54.91 -6.65
N GLY A 136 7.59 -54.47 -7.55
CA GLY A 136 7.83 -55.15 -8.83
C GLY A 136 6.62 -55.19 -9.78
N THR A 137 6.86 -55.69 -10.99
CA THR A 137 5.82 -56.04 -11.98
C THR A 137 5.18 -57.38 -11.60
N VAL A 138 3.91 -57.57 -11.94
CA VAL A 138 3.18 -58.83 -11.68
C VAL A 138 2.59 -59.32 -12.99
N LEU A 139 2.91 -60.55 -13.37
CA LEU A 139 2.46 -61.14 -14.63
C LEU A 139 0.95 -61.39 -14.62
N PRO A 140 0.30 -61.35 -15.80
CA PRO A 140 -1.09 -61.73 -15.94
C PRO A 140 -1.29 -63.25 -15.82
N PRO A 141 -2.55 -63.71 -15.75
CA PRO A 141 -2.88 -65.12 -15.90
C PRO A 141 -2.45 -65.62 -17.28
N PRO A 142 -1.61 -66.68 -17.37
CA PRO A 142 -1.01 -67.10 -18.65
C PRO A 142 -2.05 -67.37 -19.76
N VAL A 143 -3.18 -67.98 -19.38
CA VAL A 143 -4.25 -68.30 -20.33
C VAL A 143 -4.99 -67.06 -20.81
N LEU A 144 -5.22 -66.06 -19.94
CA LEU A 144 -5.85 -64.81 -20.38
C LEU A 144 -4.89 -63.99 -21.25
N ALA A 145 -3.58 -64.05 -20.97
CA ALA A 145 -2.56 -63.44 -21.82
C ALA A 145 -2.54 -64.04 -23.24
N GLU A 146 -2.61 -65.38 -23.35
CA GLU A 146 -2.75 -66.08 -24.64
C GLU A 146 -3.99 -65.64 -25.44
N LEU A 147 -5.07 -65.28 -24.74
CA LEU A 147 -6.34 -64.87 -25.33
C LEU A 147 -6.42 -63.37 -25.63
N GLY A 148 -5.40 -62.58 -25.27
CA GLY A 148 -5.44 -61.11 -25.38
C GLY A 148 -6.44 -60.46 -24.42
N GLN A 149 -6.78 -61.14 -23.32
CA GLN A 149 -7.78 -60.72 -22.34
C GLN A 149 -7.14 -60.15 -21.07
N ILE A 150 -6.12 -59.31 -21.23
CA ILE A 150 -5.32 -58.75 -20.14
C ILE A 150 -5.27 -57.23 -20.22
N SER A 151 -5.03 -56.58 -19.09
CA SER A 151 -4.91 -55.12 -19.01
C SER A 151 -4.15 -54.71 -17.75
N ALA A 152 -3.62 -53.49 -17.76
CA ALA A 152 -2.86 -52.94 -16.64
C ALA A 152 -3.79 -52.44 -15.52
N SER A 153 -3.60 -52.91 -14.29
CA SER A 153 -4.30 -52.37 -13.10
C SER A 153 -3.56 -51.23 -12.41
N ASP A 154 -2.46 -50.76 -13.00
CA ASP A 154 -1.63 -49.68 -12.49
C ASP A 154 -2.43 -48.40 -12.21
N VAL A 155 -2.13 -47.78 -11.07
CA VAL A 155 -2.71 -46.52 -10.62
C VAL A 155 -1.61 -45.49 -10.38
N ILE A 156 -1.94 -44.22 -10.58
CA ILE A 156 -0.98 -43.12 -10.42
C ILE A 156 -1.22 -42.40 -9.11
N LEU A 157 -0.19 -42.36 -8.28
CA LEU A 157 -0.16 -41.59 -7.04
C LEU A 157 0.51 -40.25 -7.27
N ASP A 158 -0.16 -39.18 -6.88
CA ASP A 158 0.47 -37.87 -6.76
C ASP A 158 1.43 -37.85 -5.56
N ALA A 159 2.26 -36.81 -5.48
CA ALA A 159 3.29 -36.70 -4.44
C ALA A 159 2.74 -36.64 -3.00
N ASP A 160 1.45 -36.35 -2.83
CA ASP A 160 0.75 -36.39 -1.53
C ASP A 160 0.05 -37.74 -1.25
N GLY A 161 0.25 -38.74 -2.11
CA GLY A 161 -0.25 -40.11 -1.94
C GLY A 161 -1.71 -40.30 -2.37
N LYS A 162 -2.32 -39.34 -3.07
CA LYS A 162 -3.69 -39.48 -3.58
C LYS A 162 -3.75 -39.75 -5.07
N ILE A 163 -4.84 -40.36 -5.50
CA ILE A 163 -5.17 -40.59 -6.90
C ILE A 163 -6.08 -39.46 -7.38
N ARG A 164 -5.62 -38.72 -8.39
CA ARG A 164 -6.40 -37.71 -9.13
C ARG A 164 -6.35 -37.90 -10.64
N ARG A 165 -5.56 -38.87 -11.10
CA ARG A 165 -5.29 -39.15 -12.51
C ARG A 165 -5.55 -40.62 -12.82
N GLY A 166 -6.23 -40.87 -13.92
CA GLY A 166 -6.53 -42.20 -14.43
C GLY A 166 -5.65 -42.53 -15.64
N LEU A 167 -5.27 -43.80 -15.77
CA LEU A 167 -4.42 -44.29 -16.84
C LEU A 167 -5.26 -45.08 -17.85
N LEU A 168 -5.31 -44.62 -19.10
CA LEU A 168 -6.02 -45.28 -20.20
C LEU A 168 -5.12 -46.29 -20.92
N SER A 169 -3.82 -46.01 -21.00
CA SER A 169 -2.82 -46.93 -21.53
C SER A 169 -1.42 -46.54 -21.03
N LEU A 170 -0.49 -47.49 -21.07
CA LEU A 170 0.91 -47.31 -20.71
C LEU A 170 1.79 -48.24 -21.53
N SER A 171 3.09 -47.96 -21.57
CA SER A 171 4.06 -48.85 -22.19
C SER A 171 4.67 -49.78 -21.15
N ASN A 172 4.80 -51.06 -21.49
CA ASN A 172 5.55 -52.02 -20.69
C ASN A 172 7.07 -51.84 -20.87
N THR A 173 7.86 -52.72 -20.24
CA THR A 173 9.34 -52.67 -20.34
C THR A 173 9.88 -52.92 -21.74
N ASP A 174 9.07 -53.49 -22.63
CA ASP A 174 9.41 -53.78 -24.03
C ASP A 174 8.85 -52.74 -25.00
N ASP A 175 8.43 -51.56 -24.48
CA ASP A 175 7.77 -50.46 -25.21
C ASP A 175 6.44 -50.85 -25.88
N GLU A 176 5.84 -51.99 -25.51
CA GLU A 176 4.52 -52.39 -26.00
C GLU A 176 3.41 -51.66 -25.24
N LEU A 177 2.41 -51.20 -25.97
CA LEU A 177 1.25 -50.51 -25.42
C LEU A 177 0.31 -51.51 -24.73
N VAL A 178 0.15 -51.35 -23.42
CA VAL A 178 -0.82 -52.05 -22.59
C VAL A 178 -1.97 -51.11 -22.26
N LEU A 179 -3.20 -51.56 -22.48
CA LEU A 179 -4.40 -50.79 -22.13
C LEU A 179 -4.68 -50.86 -20.63
N GLY A 180 -5.16 -49.77 -20.06
CA GLY A 180 -5.60 -49.72 -18.67
C GLY A 180 -6.85 -50.56 -18.45
N PHE A 181 -6.99 -51.16 -17.27
CA PHE A 181 -8.09 -52.03 -16.89
C PHE A 181 -9.45 -51.36 -17.06
N ALA A 182 -9.59 -50.14 -16.53
CA ALA A 182 -10.82 -49.38 -16.62
C ALA A 182 -11.23 -49.04 -18.07
N PHE A 183 -10.24 -48.74 -18.94
CA PHE A 183 -10.45 -48.42 -20.35
C PHE A 183 -10.88 -49.66 -21.14
N THR A 184 -10.23 -50.80 -20.90
CA THR A 184 -10.55 -52.08 -21.55
C THR A 184 -11.99 -52.52 -21.24
N LEU A 185 -12.42 -52.41 -19.98
CA LEU A 185 -13.79 -52.74 -19.57
C LEU A 185 -14.83 -51.76 -20.16
N ALA A 186 -14.51 -50.47 -20.23
CA ALA A 186 -15.37 -49.48 -20.87
C ALA A 186 -15.53 -49.78 -22.37
N ALA A 187 -14.43 -50.08 -23.07
CA ALA A 187 -14.45 -50.42 -24.49
C ALA A 187 -15.33 -51.65 -24.77
N LEU A 188 -15.15 -52.75 -24.03
CA LEU A 188 -15.96 -53.97 -24.16
C LEU A 188 -17.46 -53.71 -23.95
N TYR A 189 -17.82 -52.90 -22.95
CA TYR A 189 -19.21 -52.54 -22.72
C TYR A 189 -19.81 -51.75 -23.90
N LEU A 190 -19.02 -50.83 -24.45
CA LEU A 190 -19.43 -49.93 -25.53
C LEU A 190 -19.53 -50.61 -26.91
N GLU A 191 -18.88 -51.76 -27.12
CA GLU A 191 -19.02 -52.53 -28.37
C GLU A 191 -20.48 -52.87 -28.68
N SER A 192 -21.27 -53.19 -27.65
CA SER A 192 -22.71 -53.48 -27.79
C SER A 192 -23.56 -52.24 -28.15
N GLU A 193 -23.00 -51.05 -27.98
CA GLU A 193 -23.58 -49.76 -28.38
C GLU A 193 -22.97 -49.26 -29.72
N GLU A 194 -22.20 -50.11 -30.41
CA GLU A 194 -21.48 -49.80 -31.66
C GLU A 194 -20.48 -48.63 -31.52
N ILE A 195 -19.98 -48.39 -30.30
CA ILE A 195 -18.99 -47.35 -30.02
C ILE A 195 -17.62 -48.01 -29.81
N TYR A 196 -16.67 -47.70 -30.68
CA TYR A 196 -15.30 -48.20 -30.63
C TYR A 196 -14.31 -47.06 -30.36
N PRO A 197 -13.17 -47.34 -29.69
CA PRO A 197 -12.09 -46.36 -29.55
C PRO A 197 -11.51 -45.97 -30.91
N GLU A 198 -11.45 -44.67 -31.18
CA GLU A 198 -10.80 -44.11 -32.37
C GLU A 198 -9.69 -43.15 -31.95
N LEU A 199 -8.60 -43.11 -32.70
CA LEU A 199 -7.61 -42.04 -32.58
C LEU A 199 -8.02 -40.86 -33.46
N THR A 200 -7.85 -39.65 -32.97
CA THR A 200 -7.96 -38.42 -33.76
C THR A 200 -6.67 -38.19 -34.57
N ASN A 201 -6.66 -37.15 -35.40
CA ASN A 201 -5.43 -36.74 -36.12
C ASN A 201 -4.30 -36.25 -35.20
N GLU A 202 -4.61 -35.97 -33.94
CA GLU A 202 -3.64 -35.55 -32.90
C GLU A 202 -3.31 -36.70 -31.95
N ASP A 203 -3.60 -37.95 -32.35
CA ASP A 203 -3.42 -39.17 -31.53
C ASP A 203 -4.23 -39.16 -30.22
N TYR A 204 -5.31 -38.37 -30.15
CA TYR A 204 -6.20 -38.38 -28.99
C TYR A 204 -7.22 -39.50 -29.08
N ILE A 205 -7.50 -40.13 -27.94
CA ILE A 205 -8.54 -41.13 -27.82
C ILE A 205 -9.92 -40.47 -27.88
N ARG A 206 -10.77 -40.96 -28.78
CA ARG A 206 -12.16 -40.58 -28.95
C ARG A 206 -13.06 -41.79 -28.72
N LEU A 207 -14.07 -41.62 -27.87
CA LEU A 207 -15.13 -42.59 -27.63
C LEU A 207 -16.48 -41.93 -27.91
N GLY A 208 -17.20 -42.43 -28.91
CA GLY A 208 -18.45 -41.82 -29.36
C GLY A 208 -18.23 -40.40 -29.88
N GLN A 209 -18.89 -39.42 -29.26
CA GLN A 209 -18.73 -38.00 -29.61
C GLN A 209 -17.66 -37.28 -28.78
N THR A 210 -17.07 -37.94 -27.78
CA THR A 210 -16.20 -37.29 -26.80
C THR A 210 -14.74 -37.60 -27.08
N VAL A 211 -13.91 -36.56 -27.05
CA VAL A 211 -12.45 -36.64 -27.17
C VAL A 211 -11.84 -36.45 -25.78
N PHE A 212 -10.94 -37.35 -25.40
CA PHE A 212 -10.19 -37.27 -24.15
C PHE A 212 -8.80 -36.74 -24.45
N SER A 213 -8.49 -35.50 -24.12
CA SER A 213 -7.12 -34.99 -24.27
C SER A 213 -6.19 -35.65 -23.24
N PRO A 214 -4.96 -36.03 -23.62
CA PRO A 214 -3.99 -36.57 -22.68
C PRO A 214 -3.57 -35.48 -21.69
N PHE A 215 -3.31 -35.88 -20.45
CA PHE A 215 -2.84 -35.01 -19.38
C PHE A 215 -1.44 -34.47 -19.69
N GLU A 216 -1.26 -33.16 -19.58
CA GLU A 216 0.03 -32.50 -19.74
C GLU A 216 0.74 -32.27 -18.40
N PRO A 217 2.09 -32.25 -18.36
CA PRO A 217 2.88 -32.02 -17.15
C PRO A 217 2.57 -30.74 -16.35
N SER A 218 1.86 -29.78 -16.95
CA SER A 218 1.51 -28.46 -16.40
C SER A 218 0.01 -28.23 -16.22
N ASP A 219 -0.83 -29.25 -16.45
CA ASP A 219 -2.28 -29.15 -16.34
C ASP A 219 -2.73 -28.85 -14.91
N GLY A 220 -3.75 -28.01 -14.73
CA GLY A 220 -4.55 -28.02 -13.50
C GLY A 220 -3.77 -27.77 -12.19
N GLY A 221 -2.72 -26.96 -12.26
CA GLY A 221 -1.86 -26.64 -11.10
C GLY A 221 -0.71 -27.60 -10.86
N TYR A 222 -0.54 -28.64 -11.70
CA TYR A 222 0.66 -29.46 -11.72
C TYR A 222 1.82 -28.69 -12.35
N VAL A 223 3.04 -29.03 -11.94
CA VAL A 223 4.26 -28.41 -12.46
C VAL A 223 5.29 -29.49 -12.75
N ARG A 224 5.61 -29.69 -14.03
CA ARG A 224 6.65 -30.64 -14.48
C ARG A 224 6.44 -32.06 -13.92
N THR A 225 5.18 -32.49 -13.83
CA THR A 225 4.83 -33.83 -13.35
C THR A 225 5.00 -34.86 -14.47
N ALA A 226 5.37 -36.08 -14.10
CA ALA A 226 5.47 -37.19 -15.04
C ALA A 226 4.08 -37.49 -15.67
N ALA A 227 4.05 -37.51 -17.00
CA ALA A 227 2.85 -37.70 -17.82
C ALA A 227 3.03 -38.89 -18.78
N ASP A 228 3.72 -39.94 -18.32
CA ASP A 228 3.98 -41.15 -19.11
C ASP A 228 2.68 -41.96 -19.34
N GLY A 229 2.55 -42.55 -20.54
CA GLY A 229 1.30 -43.21 -20.96
C GLY A 229 0.17 -42.22 -21.24
N TYR A 230 -1.03 -42.75 -21.51
CA TYR A 230 -2.21 -41.94 -21.80
C TYR A 230 -3.00 -41.68 -20.51
N GLN A 231 -2.69 -40.56 -19.85
CA GLN A 231 -3.32 -40.18 -18.59
C GLN A 231 -4.46 -39.17 -18.81
N ILE A 232 -5.47 -39.18 -17.95
CA ILE A 232 -6.51 -38.15 -17.89
C ILE A 232 -6.82 -37.77 -16.43
N LEU A 233 -7.40 -36.59 -16.19
CA LEU A 233 -7.94 -36.27 -14.87
C LEU A 233 -9.14 -37.15 -14.54
N LEU A 234 -9.13 -37.73 -13.34
CA LEU A 234 -10.20 -38.58 -12.82
C LEU A 234 -11.37 -37.70 -12.35
N ASP A 235 -12.55 -37.96 -12.93
CA ASP A 235 -13.81 -37.38 -12.53
C ASP A 235 -14.55 -38.35 -11.61
N PHE A 236 -14.26 -38.27 -10.30
CA PHE A 236 -14.88 -39.14 -9.31
C PHE A 236 -16.40 -38.86 -9.20
N ARG A 237 -17.20 -39.92 -9.28
CA ARG A 237 -18.65 -39.88 -9.09
C ARG A 237 -19.03 -39.56 -7.63
N GLY A 238 -18.20 -40.02 -6.68
CA GLY A 238 -18.40 -39.81 -5.25
C GLY A 238 -17.33 -40.50 -4.41
N GLY A 239 -17.52 -40.48 -3.09
CA GLY A 239 -16.67 -41.20 -2.14
C GLY A 239 -16.93 -42.71 -2.12
N THR A 240 -16.30 -43.42 -1.18
CA THR A 240 -16.45 -44.86 -0.99
C THR A 240 -17.93 -45.27 -0.84
N GLY A 241 -18.37 -46.26 -1.62
CA GLY A 241 -19.76 -46.76 -1.62
C GLY A 241 -20.63 -46.14 -2.72
N SER A 242 -20.04 -45.56 -3.75
CA SER A 242 -20.78 -44.93 -4.87
C SER A 242 -21.36 -45.93 -5.88
N PHE A 243 -20.92 -47.19 -5.82
CA PHE A 243 -21.32 -48.26 -6.72
C PHE A 243 -22.07 -49.36 -5.98
N GLU A 244 -22.99 -50.03 -6.68
CA GLU A 244 -23.67 -51.22 -6.16
C GLU A 244 -22.64 -52.32 -5.89
N ARG A 245 -22.60 -52.78 -4.64
CA ARG A 245 -21.60 -53.75 -4.15
C ARG A 245 -22.27 -54.95 -3.51
N VAL A 246 -21.79 -56.14 -3.87
CA VAL A 246 -22.18 -57.42 -3.28
C VAL A 246 -20.92 -58.20 -2.87
N SER A 247 -21.02 -59.05 -1.85
CA SER A 247 -19.88 -59.86 -1.41
C SER A 247 -19.70 -61.10 -2.30
N VAL A 248 -18.50 -61.70 -2.30
CA VAL A 248 -18.28 -62.99 -2.97
C VAL A 248 -19.20 -64.07 -2.41
N GLN A 249 -19.40 -64.09 -1.09
CA GLN A 249 -20.33 -64.99 -0.41
C GLN A 249 -21.76 -64.82 -0.93
N ASP A 250 -22.25 -63.58 -1.09
CA ASP A 250 -23.62 -63.35 -1.59
C ASP A 250 -23.82 -63.90 -3.00
N VAL A 251 -22.80 -63.81 -3.86
CA VAL A 251 -22.85 -64.41 -5.20
C VAL A 251 -22.83 -65.93 -5.11
N LEU A 252 -21.90 -66.50 -4.34
CA LEU A 252 -21.72 -67.95 -4.18
C LEU A 252 -22.96 -68.63 -3.59
N GLU A 253 -23.63 -68.00 -2.63
CA GLU A 253 -24.83 -68.50 -1.97
C GLU A 253 -26.15 -68.14 -2.71
N ASN A 254 -26.07 -67.47 -3.86
CA ASN A 254 -27.22 -66.95 -4.62
C ASN A 254 -28.14 -66.03 -3.80
N ARG A 255 -27.56 -65.16 -2.95
CA ARG A 255 -28.28 -64.13 -2.16
C ARG A 255 -28.43 -62.79 -2.88
N ILE A 256 -28.17 -62.76 -4.18
CA ILE A 256 -28.30 -61.56 -5.05
C ILE A 256 -29.51 -61.67 -5.99
N PRO A 257 -30.06 -60.54 -6.49
CA PRO A 257 -31.05 -60.57 -7.56
C PRO A 257 -30.55 -61.30 -8.82
N ALA A 258 -31.45 -61.99 -9.52
CA ALA A 258 -31.12 -62.83 -10.68
C ALA A 258 -30.70 -62.03 -11.94
N ASP A 259 -30.99 -60.73 -11.96
CA ASP A 259 -30.69 -59.78 -13.03
C ASP A 259 -29.69 -58.70 -12.61
N LEU A 260 -29.11 -58.80 -11.40
CA LEU A 260 -28.20 -57.80 -10.85
C LEU A 260 -27.04 -57.48 -11.80
N MET A 261 -26.48 -58.48 -12.48
CA MET A 261 -25.28 -58.37 -13.31
C MET A 261 -25.58 -58.32 -14.81
N ARG A 262 -26.85 -58.52 -15.20
CA ARG A 262 -27.26 -58.58 -16.60
C ARG A 262 -27.03 -57.25 -17.30
N ASP A 263 -26.39 -57.29 -18.46
CA ASP A 263 -26.08 -56.12 -19.28
C ASP A 263 -25.21 -55.04 -18.58
N ARG A 264 -24.46 -55.43 -17.54
CA ARG A 264 -23.59 -54.55 -16.75
C ARG A 264 -22.12 -54.97 -16.84
N ILE A 265 -21.24 -54.09 -16.36
CA ILE A 265 -19.86 -54.44 -16.03
C ILE A 265 -19.81 -55.01 -14.62
N VAL A 266 -19.21 -56.17 -14.46
CA VAL A 266 -18.97 -56.78 -13.14
C VAL A 266 -17.49 -56.71 -12.83
N MET A 267 -17.12 -55.97 -11.78
CA MET A 267 -15.73 -55.87 -11.32
C MET A 267 -15.54 -56.71 -10.06
N ILE A 268 -14.61 -57.65 -10.08
CA ILE A 268 -14.29 -58.53 -8.96
C ILE A 268 -12.97 -58.06 -8.37
N GLY A 269 -12.94 -57.66 -7.10
CA GLY A 269 -11.72 -57.11 -6.49
C GLY A 269 -11.74 -57.08 -4.97
N ALA A 270 -10.60 -56.77 -4.38
CA ALA A 270 -10.41 -56.70 -2.93
C ALA A 270 -11.13 -55.48 -2.33
N VAL A 271 -11.94 -55.69 -1.29
CA VAL A 271 -12.51 -54.61 -0.46
C VAL A 271 -12.30 -54.84 1.03
N ALA A 272 -11.62 -55.92 1.41
CA ALA A 272 -11.25 -56.26 2.77
C ALA A 272 -10.02 -55.45 3.23
N GLU A 273 -10.11 -54.80 4.39
CA GLU A 273 -9.05 -53.93 4.94
C GLU A 273 -7.70 -54.63 5.08
N SER A 274 -7.71 -55.94 5.36
CA SER A 274 -6.51 -56.77 5.52
C SER A 274 -5.68 -56.94 4.23
N LEU A 275 -6.29 -56.76 3.05
CA LEU A 275 -5.62 -56.93 1.74
C LEU A 275 -4.85 -55.69 1.28
N ARG A 276 -5.03 -54.54 1.95
CA ARG A 276 -4.28 -53.28 1.72
C ARG A 276 -4.35 -52.71 0.29
N ASP A 277 -5.37 -53.05 -0.48
CA ASP A 277 -5.63 -52.42 -1.79
C ASP A 277 -6.54 -51.19 -1.65
N PHE A 278 -6.02 -50.17 -0.97
CA PHE A 278 -6.77 -48.95 -0.65
C PHE A 278 -5.96 -47.70 -0.98
N TYR A 279 -6.64 -46.71 -1.55
CA TYR A 279 -6.04 -45.46 -2.00
C TYR A 279 -6.79 -44.25 -1.46
N TYR A 280 -6.05 -43.17 -1.27
CA TYR A 280 -6.64 -41.87 -0.98
C TYR A 280 -7.06 -41.17 -2.28
N THR A 281 -8.20 -40.51 -2.24
CA THR A 281 -8.85 -39.80 -3.33
C THR A 281 -9.26 -38.40 -2.82
N PRO A 282 -9.75 -37.50 -3.69
CA PRO A 282 -10.28 -36.19 -3.29
C PRO A 282 -11.32 -36.22 -2.14
N TYR A 283 -12.05 -37.33 -1.97
CA TYR A 283 -13.10 -37.47 -0.96
C TYR A 283 -12.60 -37.89 0.44
N ASN A 284 -11.36 -38.37 0.59
CA ASN A 284 -10.95 -39.03 1.84
C ASN A 284 -10.43 -38.08 2.96
N ASN A 285 -10.38 -36.76 2.74
CA ASN A 285 -10.02 -35.77 3.76
C ASN A 285 -11.14 -34.75 3.96
N GLU A 286 -11.80 -34.76 5.11
CA GLU A 286 -12.71 -33.69 5.52
C GLU A 286 -12.10 -32.87 6.67
N LEU A 287 -12.54 -31.63 6.85
CA LEU A 287 -12.02 -30.78 7.92
C LEU A 287 -12.33 -31.43 9.29
N GLY A 288 -11.32 -32.02 9.92
CA GLY A 288 -11.43 -32.66 11.24
C GLY A 288 -11.82 -34.15 11.22
N GLN A 289 -11.99 -34.77 10.04
CA GLN A 289 -12.28 -36.20 9.90
C GLN A 289 -11.47 -36.82 8.75
N ILE A 290 -10.79 -37.94 9.03
CA ILE A 290 -10.15 -38.77 8.00
C ILE A 290 -11.16 -39.84 7.63
N LEU A 291 -11.67 -39.80 6.39
CA LEU A 291 -12.61 -40.78 5.87
C LEU A 291 -11.85 -42.04 5.44
N PRO A 292 -12.47 -43.24 5.50
CA PRO A 292 -11.81 -44.49 5.11
C PRO A 292 -11.38 -44.41 3.65
N PRO A 293 -10.18 -44.93 3.30
CA PRO A 293 -9.67 -44.90 1.93
C PRO A 293 -10.55 -45.72 0.98
N THR A 294 -10.41 -45.48 -0.32
CA THR A 294 -11.24 -46.10 -1.36
C THR A 294 -10.57 -47.38 -1.89
N PRO A 295 -11.27 -48.52 -1.99
CA PRO A 295 -10.72 -49.74 -2.58
C PRO A 295 -10.23 -49.54 -4.02
N GLY A 296 -9.15 -50.22 -4.43
CA GLY A 296 -8.58 -50.12 -5.78
C GLY A 296 -9.59 -50.41 -6.88
N VAL A 297 -10.38 -51.47 -6.73
CA VAL A 297 -11.46 -51.82 -7.67
C VAL A 297 -12.51 -50.70 -7.83
N GLU A 298 -12.75 -49.89 -6.79
CA GLU A 298 -13.68 -48.76 -6.85
C GLU A 298 -13.06 -47.53 -7.54
N VAL A 299 -11.74 -47.37 -7.50
CA VAL A 299 -11.02 -46.37 -8.31
C VAL A 299 -11.16 -46.69 -9.80
N HIS A 300 -10.96 -47.96 -10.18
CA HIS A 300 -11.18 -48.44 -11.54
C HIS A 300 -12.64 -48.28 -11.98
N ALA A 301 -13.61 -48.55 -11.10
CA ALA A 301 -15.03 -48.32 -11.35
C ALA A 301 -15.36 -46.85 -11.64
N ASN A 302 -14.75 -45.90 -10.92
CA ASN A 302 -14.89 -44.47 -11.20
C ASN A 302 -14.37 -44.11 -12.59
N LEU A 303 -13.17 -44.57 -12.96
CA LEU A 303 -12.60 -44.30 -14.28
C LEU A 303 -13.44 -44.92 -15.41
N THR A 304 -13.89 -46.18 -15.25
CA THR A 304 -14.77 -46.84 -16.22
C THR A 304 -16.08 -46.07 -16.37
N ASP A 305 -16.73 -45.67 -15.27
CA ASP A 305 -17.98 -44.92 -15.33
C ASP A 305 -17.80 -43.52 -15.94
N GLN A 306 -16.67 -42.84 -15.70
CA GLN A 306 -16.30 -41.59 -16.38
C GLN A 306 -16.26 -41.80 -17.89
N LEU A 307 -15.53 -42.82 -18.37
CA LEU A 307 -15.42 -43.15 -19.79
C LEU A 307 -16.78 -43.49 -20.42
N LEU A 308 -17.57 -44.35 -19.76
CA LEU A 308 -18.90 -44.72 -20.23
C LEU A 308 -19.85 -43.52 -20.29
N THR A 309 -19.86 -42.69 -19.25
CA THR A 309 -20.72 -41.50 -19.19
C THR A 309 -20.35 -40.53 -20.31
N SER A 310 -19.07 -40.24 -20.50
CA SER A 310 -18.58 -39.39 -21.58
C SER A 310 -18.90 -39.96 -22.96
N ALA A 311 -18.72 -41.26 -23.19
CA ALA A 311 -19.00 -41.89 -24.48
C ALA A 311 -20.50 -41.93 -24.83
N LEU A 312 -21.36 -42.27 -23.86
CA LEU A 312 -22.80 -42.48 -24.08
C LEU A 312 -23.61 -41.18 -24.06
N THR A 313 -23.21 -40.20 -23.23
CA THR A 313 -24.00 -38.97 -23.03
C THR A 313 -23.39 -37.74 -23.69
N GLY A 314 -22.15 -37.84 -24.19
CA GLY A 314 -21.40 -36.68 -24.70
C GLY A 314 -20.93 -35.74 -23.59
N ARG A 315 -20.96 -36.15 -22.30
CA ARG A 315 -20.43 -35.35 -21.19
C ARG A 315 -18.93 -35.13 -21.38
N ALA A 316 -18.52 -33.87 -21.47
CA ALA A 316 -17.10 -33.51 -21.56
C ALA A 316 -16.34 -34.03 -20.32
N PRO A 317 -15.14 -34.61 -20.50
CA PRO A 317 -14.29 -34.99 -19.38
C PRO A 317 -13.83 -33.73 -18.63
N LEU A 318 -13.26 -33.93 -17.44
CA LEU A 318 -12.66 -32.82 -16.68
C LEU A 318 -11.47 -32.24 -17.45
N GLN A 319 -11.55 -30.95 -17.77
CA GLN A 319 -10.59 -30.21 -18.58
C GLN A 319 -9.89 -29.11 -17.77
N THR A 320 -8.73 -28.70 -18.25
CA THR A 320 -7.88 -27.64 -17.69
C THR A 320 -7.68 -26.53 -18.70
N TRP A 321 -7.32 -25.35 -18.22
CA TRP A 321 -6.88 -24.26 -19.10
C TRP A 321 -5.43 -24.45 -19.50
N SER A 322 -5.10 -24.05 -20.73
CA SER A 322 -3.71 -23.94 -21.15
C SER A 322 -2.96 -22.92 -20.30
N GLU A 323 -1.64 -23.09 -20.16
CA GLU A 323 -0.83 -22.19 -19.34
C GLU A 323 -1.01 -20.69 -19.64
N PRO A 324 -1.11 -20.24 -20.91
CA PRO A 324 -1.35 -18.82 -21.21
C PRO A 324 -2.68 -18.30 -20.66
N LEU A 325 -3.73 -19.12 -20.68
CA LEU A 325 -5.04 -18.76 -20.12
C LEU A 325 -4.97 -18.68 -18.60
N GLU A 326 -4.25 -19.59 -17.95
CA GLU A 326 -4.00 -19.51 -16.51
C GLU A 326 -3.18 -18.26 -16.13
N TRP A 327 -2.18 -17.87 -16.93
CA TRP A 327 -1.43 -16.63 -16.68
C TRP A 327 -2.30 -15.38 -16.83
N LEU A 328 -3.19 -15.36 -17.81
CA LEU A 328 -4.21 -14.31 -17.96
C LEU A 328 -5.17 -14.30 -16.77
N TRP A 329 -5.52 -15.46 -16.24
CA TRP A 329 -6.35 -15.58 -15.04
C TRP A 329 -5.66 -14.97 -13.80
N ILE A 330 -4.39 -15.30 -13.57
CA ILE A 330 -3.57 -14.72 -12.50
C ILE A 330 -3.46 -13.20 -12.66
N LEU A 331 -3.22 -12.73 -13.89
CA LEU A 331 -3.17 -11.30 -14.20
C LEU A 331 -4.52 -10.64 -13.90
N SER A 332 -5.65 -11.26 -14.26
CA SER A 332 -6.98 -10.73 -13.98
C SER A 332 -7.21 -10.55 -12.46
N GLY A 333 -6.80 -11.52 -11.64
CA GLY A 333 -6.84 -11.43 -10.18
C GLY A 333 -6.02 -10.24 -9.65
N SER A 334 -4.80 -10.06 -10.15
CA SER A 334 -3.94 -8.93 -9.77
C SER A 334 -4.52 -7.56 -10.15
N ILE A 335 -5.18 -7.48 -11.31
CA ILE A 335 -5.86 -6.27 -11.80
C ILE A 335 -7.04 -5.95 -10.88
N VAL A 336 -7.89 -6.93 -10.56
CA VAL A 336 -9.02 -6.75 -9.64
C VAL A 336 -8.53 -6.26 -8.27
N GLY A 337 -7.52 -6.92 -7.69
CA GLY A 337 -6.96 -6.52 -6.39
C GLY A 337 -6.44 -5.09 -6.38
N SER A 338 -5.70 -4.70 -7.42
CA SER A 338 -5.17 -3.33 -7.56
C SER A 338 -6.28 -2.30 -7.81
N LEU A 339 -7.26 -2.62 -8.65
CA LEU A 339 -8.38 -1.73 -8.99
C LEU A 339 -9.26 -1.43 -7.77
N LEU A 340 -9.55 -2.43 -6.93
CA LEU A 340 -10.36 -2.24 -5.73
C LEU A 340 -9.71 -1.24 -4.76
N VAL A 341 -8.41 -1.39 -4.50
CA VAL A 341 -7.64 -0.44 -3.68
C VAL A 341 -7.61 0.95 -4.32
N TRP A 342 -7.36 1.01 -5.64
CA TRP A 342 -7.26 2.27 -6.36
C TRP A 342 -8.58 3.05 -6.42
N GLN A 343 -9.70 2.36 -6.64
CA GLN A 343 -11.02 2.99 -6.73
C GLN A 343 -11.49 3.51 -5.37
N GLN A 344 -11.20 2.78 -4.29
CA GLN A 344 -11.59 3.22 -2.94
C GLN A 344 -10.80 4.44 -2.46
N ARG A 345 -9.55 4.61 -2.89
CA ARG A 345 -8.81 5.87 -2.70
C ARG A 345 -9.58 7.07 -3.25
N ARG A 346 -10.19 6.93 -4.44
CA ARG A 346 -10.93 8.02 -5.10
C ARG A 346 -12.17 8.45 -4.32
N ILE A 347 -12.88 7.50 -3.70
CA ILE A 347 -14.10 7.78 -2.93
C ILE A 347 -13.74 8.51 -1.63
N HIS A 348 -12.61 8.18 -1.00
CA HIS A 348 -12.16 8.85 0.22
C HIS A 348 -11.86 10.35 -0.02
N SER A 349 -11.17 10.68 -1.12
CA SER A 349 -10.94 12.08 -1.50
C SER A 349 -12.23 12.87 -1.77
N ALA A 350 -13.33 12.21 -2.16
CA ALA A 350 -14.62 12.84 -2.40
C ALA A 350 -15.54 12.88 -1.16
N SER A 351 -15.29 12.03 -0.16
CA SER A 351 -16.12 11.92 1.05
C SER A 351 -15.59 12.78 2.21
N ALA A 352 -14.28 13.07 2.21
CA ALA A 352 -13.67 13.98 3.17
C ALA A 352 -14.18 15.43 3.03
N SER A 353 -14.71 15.83 1.87
CA SER A 353 -15.30 17.17 1.66
C SER A 353 -16.70 17.34 2.27
N LEU A 354 -17.34 16.26 2.75
CA LEU A 354 -18.72 16.30 3.29
C LEU A 354 -18.78 16.11 4.81
N THR A 355 -17.67 15.81 5.48
CA THR A 355 -17.63 15.48 6.93
C THR A 355 -16.76 16.42 7.77
N SER A 356 -16.47 17.64 7.28
CA SER A 356 -15.69 18.67 7.99
C SER A 356 -16.39 19.32 9.21
N LYS A 357 -17.45 18.71 9.75
CA LYS A 357 -18.13 19.15 10.97
C LYS A 357 -18.17 18.03 12.00
N GLY A 358 -17.08 17.83 12.76
CA GLY A 358 -17.09 17.02 13.98
C GLY A 358 -15.83 16.19 14.17
N GLY A 359 -15.04 16.49 15.21
CA GLY A 359 -13.76 15.86 15.54
C GLY A 359 -13.85 14.38 15.91
N ALA A 360 -13.74 13.49 14.92
CA ALA A 360 -13.55 12.05 15.12
C ALA A 360 -12.48 11.50 14.14
N SER A 361 -11.24 12.00 14.24
CA SER A 361 -10.11 11.61 13.38
C SER A 361 -9.72 10.13 13.47
N GLY A 362 -10.10 9.41 14.54
CA GLY A 362 -9.76 7.99 14.73
C GLY A 362 -10.68 6.98 14.00
N ASN A 363 -11.93 7.35 13.70
CA ASN A 363 -12.92 6.42 13.15
C ASN A 363 -12.90 6.35 11.61
N ALA A 364 -12.35 7.35 10.94
CA ALA A 364 -12.30 7.42 9.48
C ALA A 364 -11.29 6.44 8.85
N THR A 365 -10.14 6.21 9.49
CA THR A 365 -9.11 5.28 9.02
C THR A 365 -9.52 3.82 9.26
N LEU A 366 -10.13 3.53 10.42
CA LEU A 366 -10.65 2.20 10.76
C LEU A 366 -11.78 1.77 9.81
N THR A 367 -12.71 2.68 9.48
CA THR A 367 -13.80 2.38 8.54
C THR A 367 -13.31 2.17 7.11
N GLN A 368 -12.15 2.72 6.73
CA GLN A 368 -11.56 2.54 5.41
C GLN A 368 -10.84 1.20 5.27
N SER A 369 -10.04 0.79 6.26
CA SER A 369 -9.41 -0.53 6.25
C SER A 369 -10.46 -1.66 6.27
N LEU A 370 -11.56 -1.46 6.99
CA LEU A 370 -12.73 -2.35 6.97
C LEU A 370 -13.38 -2.44 5.57
N LYS A 371 -13.56 -1.33 4.86
CA LYS A 371 -14.13 -1.32 3.49
C LYS A 371 -13.23 -2.03 2.47
N ILE A 372 -11.91 -1.82 2.55
CA ILE A 372 -10.94 -2.50 1.69
C ILE A 372 -10.98 -4.02 1.96
N SER A 373 -10.96 -4.39 3.24
CA SER A 373 -10.99 -5.80 3.66
C SER A 373 -12.30 -6.48 3.21
N LEU A 374 -13.44 -5.79 3.36
CA LEU A 374 -14.74 -6.30 2.92
C LEU A 374 -14.82 -6.45 1.40
N SER A 375 -14.36 -5.47 0.61
CA SER A 375 -14.40 -5.57 -0.85
C SER A 375 -13.45 -6.65 -1.37
N LEU A 376 -12.27 -6.78 -0.77
CA LEU A 376 -11.33 -7.84 -1.11
C LEU A 376 -11.90 -9.21 -0.74
N GLY A 377 -12.56 -9.33 0.42
CA GLY A 377 -13.28 -10.54 0.83
C GLY A 377 -14.42 -10.92 -0.12
N LEU A 378 -15.21 -9.95 -0.58
CA LEU A 378 -16.28 -10.18 -1.57
C LEU A 378 -15.70 -10.60 -2.93
N ALA A 379 -14.65 -9.95 -3.40
CA ALA A 379 -13.96 -10.32 -4.64
C ALA A 379 -13.35 -11.73 -4.53
N ALA A 380 -12.78 -12.05 -3.37
CA ALA A 380 -12.27 -13.38 -3.06
C ALA A 380 -13.36 -14.45 -3.10
N GLY A 381 -14.50 -14.19 -2.46
CA GLY A 381 -15.67 -15.07 -2.52
C GLY A 381 -16.22 -15.22 -3.94
N GLY A 382 -16.23 -14.15 -4.73
CA GLY A 382 -16.62 -14.17 -6.14
C GLY A 382 -15.67 -15.02 -7.00
N LEU A 383 -14.35 -14.87 -6.82
CA LEU A 383 -13.33 -15.66 -7.51
C LEU A 383 -13.49 -17.16 -7.19
N TRP A 384 -13.67 -17.48 -5.91
CA TRP A 384 -13.94 -18.85 -5.46
C TRP A 384 -15.21 -19.41 -6.11
N GLY A 385 -16.31 -18.65 -6.07
CA GLY A 385 -17.60 -19.06 -6.63
C GLY A 385 -17.57 -19.25 -8.15
N ILE A 386 -16.91 -18.36 -8.90
CA ILE A 386 -16.74 -18.51 -10.36
C ILE A 386 -15.93 -19.77 -10.67
N SER A 387 -14.82 -19.98 -9.95
CA SER A 387 -13.97 -21.16 -10.17
C SER A 387 -14.71 -22.46 -9.83
N TYR A 388 -15.53 -22.44 -8.77
CA TYR A 388 -16.37 -23.58 -8.40
C TYR A 388 -17.47 -23.86 -9.45
N LEU A 389 -18.10 -22.82 -10.00
CA LEU A 389 -19.08 -22.97 -11.09
C LEU A 389 -18.43 -23.53 -12.37
N LEU A 390 -17.22 -23.09 -12.71
CA LEU A 390 -16.45 -23.67 -13.81
C LEU A 390 -16.14 -25.15 -13.56
N PHE A 391 -15.77 -25.51 -12.33
CA PHE A 391 -15.52 -26.89 -11.93
C PHE A 391 -16.76 -27.79 -12.02
N LEU A 392 -17.95 -27.26 -11.68
CA LEU A 392 -19.22 -27.97 -11.92
C LEU A 392 -19.54 -28.15 -13.41
N GLY A 393 -18.97 -27.29 -14.27
CA GLY A 393 -18.98 -27.42 -15.72
C GLY A 393 -17.82 -28.25 -16.29
N ASN A 394 -17.14 -29.06 -15.47
CA ASN A 394 -15.98 -29.88 -15.82
C ASN A 394 -14.74 -29.08 -16.27
N TRP A 395 -14.57 -27.85 -15.77
CA TRP A 395 -13.36 -27.05 -15.95
C TRP A 395 -12.63 -26.81 -14.63
N TRP A 396 -11.47 -27.41 -14.46
CA TRP A 396 -10.58 -27.11 -13.35
C TRP A 396 -9.65 -25.94 -13.68
N VAL A 397 -9.76 -24.87 -12.91
CA VAL A 397 -8.94 -23.66 -13.06
C VAL A 397 -8.23 -23.38 -11.74
N PRO A 398 -6.88 -23.24 -11.72
CA PRO A 398 -6.13 -22.96 -10.51
C PRO A 398 -6.56 -21.66 -9.82
N ILE A 399 -6.82 -21.74 -8.51
CA ILE A 399 -7.38 -20.63 -7.73
C ILE A 399 -6.35 -19.95 -6.81
N VAL A 400 -5.38 -20.70 -6.31
CA VAL A 400 -4.39 -20.26 -5.33
C VAL A 400 -3.47 -19.16 -5.88
N PRO A 401 -2.83 -19.28 -7.07
CA PRO A 401 -2.12 -18.19 -7.72
C PRO A 401 -3.00 -16.97 -7.95
N ALA A 402 -4.27 -17.14 -8.36
CA ALA A 402 -5.16 -16.01 -8.60
C ALA A 402 -5.48 -15.24 -7.29
N PHE A 403 -5.69 -15.96 -6.17
CA PHE A 403 -5.83 -15.35 -4.85
C PHE A 403 -4.58 -14.61 -4.39
N LEU A 404 -3.41 -15.24 -4.52
CA LEU A 404 -2.13 -14.64 -4.16
C LEU A 404 -1.85 -13.40 -5.00
N ALA A 405 -2.16 -13.43 -6.29
CA ALA A 405 -1.99 -12.29 -7.18
C ALA A 405 -2.94 -11.14 -6.80
N MET A 406 -4.20 -11.44 -6.48
CA MET A 406 -5.16 -10.44 -6.04
C MET A 406 -4.74 -9.78 -4.71
N GLY A 407 -4.43 -10.57 -3.69
CA GLY A 407 -4.00 -10.06 -2.38
C GLY A 407 -2.64 -9.34 -2.46
N GLY A 408 -1.66 -9.93 -3.14
CA GLY A 408 -0.35 -9.36 -3.35
C GLY A 408 -0.40 -8.03 -4.10
N ALA A 409 -1.28 -7.89 -5.10
CA ALA A 409 -1.41 -6.67 -5.88
C ALA A 409 -2.13 -5.56 -5.09
N ALA A 410 -3.07 -5.92 -4.21
CA ALA A 410 -3.66 -4.99 -3.25
C ALA A 410 -2.60 -4.43 -2.27
N ILE A 411 -1.71 -5.29 -1.75
CA ILE A 411 -0.59 -4.88 -0.88
C ILE A 411 0.41 -4.00 -1.64
N ALA A 412 0.83 -4.42 -2.84
CA ALA A 412 1.76 -3.67 -3.69
C ALA A 412 1.20 -2.29 -4.07
N THR A 413 -0.09 -2.20 -4.39
CA THR A 413 -0.74 -0.91 -4.69
C THR A 413 -0.78 -0.02 -3.44
N THR A 414 -1.08 -0.58 -2.27
CA THR A 414 -1.13 0.18 -1.00
C THR A 414 0.24 0.72 -0.62
N THR A 415 1.29 -0.10 -0.71
CA THR A 415 2.68 0.31 -0.44
C THR A 415 3.17 1.37 -1.42
N TYR A 416 2.88 1.23 -2.71
CA TYR A 416 3.17 2.24 -3.72
C TYR A 416 2.51 3.59 -3.40
N ILE A 417 1.24 3.57 -2.97
CA ILE A 417 0.51 4.79 -2.58
C ILE A 417 1.18 5.44 -1.35
N ALA A 418 1.52 4.65 -0.33
CA ALA A 418 2.16 5.15 0.90
C ALA A 418 3.52 5.81 0.62
N GLN A 419 4.40 5.12 -0.13
CA GLN A 419 5.72 5.65 -0.50
C GLN A 419 5.61 6.92 -1.35
N SER A 420 4.66 6.96 -2.29
CA SER A 420 4.42 8.14 -3.11
C SER A 420 3.97 9.35 -2.27
N ALA A 421 3.14 9.13 -1.26
CA ALA A 421 2.65 10.20 -0.38
C ALA A 421 3.77 10.76 0.50
N GLU A 422 4.63 9.90 1.05
CA GLU A 422 5.77 10.30 1.88
C GLU A 422 6.82 11.09 1.08
N ALA A 423 7.15 10.63 -0.14
CA ALA A 423 8.08 11.34 -1.02
C ALA A 423 7.59 12.75 -1.38
N ILE A 424 6.29 12.90 -1.64
CA ILE A 424 5.65 14.20 -1.86
C ILE A 424 5.77 15.05 -0.58
N ARG A 425 5.37 14.51 0.59
CA ARG A 425 5.44 15.22 1.87
C ARG A 425 6.85 15.75 2.17
N ASN A 426 7.88 14.91 2.01
CA ASN A 426 9.29 15.28 2.26
C ASN A 426 9.82 16.34 1.28
N THR A 427 9.27 16.39 0.05
CA THR A 427 9.66 17.41 -0.91
C THR A 427 9.02 18.75 -0.58
N PHE A 428 7.73 18.76 -0.21
CA PHE A 428 7.00 19.98 0.12
C PHE A 428 7.31 20.54 1.51
N SER A 429 7.70 19.73 2.48
CA SER A 429 8.08 20.18 3.84
C SER A 429 9.33 21.06 3.87
N ARG A 430 10.17 21.00 2.84
CA ARG A 430 11.32 21.91 2.68
C ARG A 430 10.92 23.35 2.32
N TYR A 431 9.70 23.53 1.82
CA TYR A 431 9.24 24.80 1.26
C TYR A 431 7.99 25.34 1.97
N LEU A 432 7.34 24.53 2.80
CA LEU A 432 6.08 24.83 3.49
C LEU A 432 6.12 24.21 4.89
N THR A 433 5.47 24.84 5.86
CA THR A 433 5.34 24.30 7.23
C THR A 433 4.55 22.99 7.22
N GLU A 434 4.80 22.11 8.21
CA GLU A 434 4.10 20.83 8.30
C GLU A 434 2.58 20.99 8.30
N GLU A 435 2.05 22.01 8.97
CA GLU A 435 0.62 22.30 9.00
C GLU A 435 0.07 22.66 7.60
N VAL A 436 0.83 23.39 6.78
CA VAL A 436 0.42 23.74 5.41
C VAL A 436 0.49 22.51 4.49
N VAL A 437 1.53 21.68 4.63
CA VAL A 437 1.66 20.43 3.85
C VAL A 437 0.54 19.45 4.19
N ALA A 438 0.23 19.25 5.48
CA ALA A 438 -0.87 18.40 5.92
C ALA A 438 -2.19 18.90 5.33
N ASN A 439 -2.48 20.19 5.43
CA ASN A 439 -3.73 20.76 4.90
C ASN A 439 -3.83 20.60 3.37
N LEU A 440 -2.74 20.82 2.62
CA LEU A 440 -2.70 20.64 1.16
C LEU A 440 -2.83 19.19 0.71
N LEU A 441 -2.30 18.23 1.47
CA LEU A 441 -2.34 16.80 1.14
C LEU A 441 -3.67 16.14 1.55
N GLU A 442 -4.28 16.61 2.64
CA GLU A 442 -5.50 16.02 3.20
C GLU A 442 -6.78 16.61 2.59
N THR A 443 -6.73 17.83 2.03
CA THR A 443 -7.91 18.48 1.44
C THR A 443 -7.76 18.76 -0.07
N PRO A 444 -8.62 18.20 -0.94
CA PRO A 444 -8.60 18.50 -2.38
C PRO A 444 -8.89 19.98 -2.71
N GLU A 445 -9.51 20.69 -1.79
CA GLU A 445 -9.86 22.11 -1.88
C GLU A 445 -8.73 23.04 -1.49
N GLY A 446 -7.75 22.56 -0.72
CA GLY A 446 -6.57 23.32 -0.31
C GLY A 446 -5.71 23.82 -1.46
N LEU A 447 -5.91 23.32 -2.70
CA LEU A 447 -5.25 23.75 -3.93
C LEU A 447 -6.10 24.69 -4.81
N LYS A 448 -7.38 24.91 -4.48
CA LYS A 448 -8.25 25.82 -5.25
C LYS A 448 -7.80 27.27 -5.03
N LEU A 449 -7.87 28.07 -6.08
CA LEU A 449 -7.66 29.52 -6.00
C LEU A 449 -8.81 30.18 -5.25
N GLY A 450 -8.48 31.19 -4.45
CA GLY A 450 -9.42 31.90 -3.59
C GLY A 450 -8.92 31.96 -2.16
N GLY A 451 -9.71 32.54 -1.28
CA GLY A 451 -9.40 32.60 0.14
C GLY A 451 -10.63 32.88 0.97
N GLU A 452 -10.53 32.60 2.25
CA GLU A 452 -11.56 32.90 3.22
C GLU A 452 -11.16 34.07 4.11
N ARG A 453 -12.16 34.82 4.58
CA ARG A 453 -11.94 35.90 5.54
C ARG A 453 -11.69 35.28 6.90
N ARG A 454 -10.53 35.56 7.49
CA ARG A 454 -10.13 35.04 8.79
C ARG A 454 -9.42 36.10 9.60
N LYS A 455 -9.67 36.10 10.92
CA LYS A 455 -8.91 36.89 11.88
C LYS A 455 -7.62 36.15 12.24
N ILE A 456 -6.47 36.80 12.04
CA ILE A 456 -5.15 36.25 12.39
C ILE A 456 -4.28 37.32 13.04
N THR A 457 -3.20 36.88 13.68
CA THR A 457 -2.11 37.74 14.13
C THR A 457 -0.93 37.60 13.17
N ILE A 458 -0.39 38.73 12.73
CA ILE A 458 0.69 38.83 11.76
C ILE A 458 1.89 39.44 12.47
N LEU A 459 3.01 38.72 12.44
CA LEU A 459 4.30 39.18 12.93
C LEU A 459 5.20 39.44 11.71
N MET A 460 5.85 40.59 11.71
CA MET A 460 6.87 40.94 10.72
C MET A 460 8.15 41.33 11.44
N SER A 461 9.29 40.81 10.98
CA SER A 461 10.62 41.20 11.43
C SER A 461 11.52 41.59 10.26
N ASP A 462 12.54 42.39 10.54
CA ASP A 462 13.55 42.88 9.58
C ASP A 462 14.86 43.21 10.33
N LEU A 463 16.01 43.02 9.67
CA LEU A 463 17.32 43.29 10.26
C LEU A 463 17.74 44.75 10.02
N ARG A 464 17.93 45.48 11.11
CA ARG A 464 18.32 46.89 11.08
C ARG A 464 19.71 47.07 10.50
N GLY A 465 19.78 47.87 9.42
CA GLY A 465 21.04 48.19 8.74
C GLY A 465 21.59 47.05 7.88
N PHE A 466 20.83 45.98 7.63
CA PHE A 466 21.34 44.81 6.91
C PHE A 466 21.81 45.12 5.48
N THR A 467 21.11 45.99 4.75
CA THR A 467 21.53 46.41 3.41
C THR A 467 22.96 46.97 3.42
N PHE A 468 23.27 47.84 4.39
CA PHE A 468 24.62 48.40 4.54
C PHE A 468 25.63 47.33 4.94
N ILE A 469 25.26 46.43 5.85
CA ILE A 469 26.10 45.29 6.24
C ILE A 469 26.43 44.41 5.03
N SER A 470 25.45 44.16 4.15
CA SER A 470 25.62 43.30 2.98
C SER A 470 26.55 43.88 1.92
N GLU A 471 26.65 45.21 1.82
CA GLU A 471 27.58 45.89 0.90
C GLU A 471 29.05 45.79 1.36
N GLN A 472 29.28 45.54 2.64
CA GLN A 472 30.63 45.44 3.23
C GLN A 472 31.16 43.99 3.29
N LEU A 473 30.30 43.01 3.06
CA LEU A 473 30.62 41.58 3.15
C LEU A 473 30.74 40.96 1.75
N SER A 474 31.52 39.88 1.63
CA SER A 474 31.47 39.04 0.44
C SER A 474 30.11 38.33 0.31
N PRO A 475 29.63 38.00 -0.90
CA PRO A 475 28.36 37.29 -1.09
C PRO A 475 28.25 36.00 -0.27
N GLU A 476 29.34 35.25 -0.13
CA GLU A 476 29.40 34.02 0.64
C GLU A 476 29.21 34.28 2.15
N GLN A 477 29.81 35.36 2.67
CA GLN A 477 29.62 35.80 4.05
C GLN A 477 28.20 36.30 4.30
N VAL A 478 27.59 37.01 3.35
CA VAL A 478 26.17 37.42 3.44
C VAL A 478 25.26 36.20 3.52
N VAL A 479 25.46 35.20 2.66
CA VAL A 479 24.67 33.96 2.69
C VAL A 479 24.86 33.20 4.00
N THR A 480 26.09 33.13 4.52
CA THR A 480 26.39 32.46 5.80
C THR A 480 25.70 33.17 6.97
N LEU A 481 25.83 34.50 7.04
CA LEU A 481 25.19 35.35 8.04
C LEU A 481 23.66 35.21 8.01
N LEU A 482 23.07 35.25 6.82
CA LEU A 482 21.63 35.13 6.63
C LEU A 482 21.12 33.73 7.00
N ASN A 483 21.83 32.67 6.60
CA ASN A 483 21.43 31.30 6.91
C ASN A 483 21.44 31.03 8.42
N PHE A 484 22.46 31.49 9.16
CA PHE A 484 22.50 31.36 10.63
C PHE A 484 21.33 32.07 11.31
N TYR A 485 21.06 33.31 10.88
CA TYR A 485 19.91 34.06 11.37
C TYR A 485 18.58 33.33 11.07
N LEU A 486 18.35 32.94 9.82
CA LEU A 486 17.11 32.28 9.41
C LEU A 486 16.93 30.91 10.08
N GLU A 487 17.99 30.12 10.26
CA GLU A 487 17.93 28.82 10.94
C GLU A 487 17.45 28.97 12.39
N GLN A 488 18.03 29.91 13.15
CA GLN A 488 17.61 30.16 14.53
C GLN A 488 16.20 30.77 14.62
N MET A 489 15.87 31.75 13.77
CA MET A 489 14.53 32.34 13.77
C MET A 489 13.46 31.32 13.39
N THR A 490 13.70 30.49 12.38
CA THR A 490 12.74 29.45 11.96
C THR A 490 12.53 28.42 13.07
N HIS A 491 13.59 28.06 13.82
CA HIS A 491 13.47 27.19 14.99
C HIS A 491 12.57 27.80 16.07
N VAL A 492 12.82 29.05 16.47
CA VAL A 492 12.02 29.76 17.47
C VAL A 492 10.55 29.88 17.02
N ILE A 493 10.31 30.31 15.78
CA ILE A 493 8.95 30.44 15.23
C ILE A 493 8.19 29.09 15.27
N GLY A 494 8.90 27.99 14.98
CA GLY A 494 8.35 26.63 15.07
C GLY A 494 7.89 26.26 16.48
N GLN A 495 8.65 26.62 17.53
CA GLN A 495 8.31 26.33 18.93
C GLN A 495 7.00 26.99 19.37
N TYR A 496 6.69 28.17 18.83
CA TYR A 496 5.44 28.89 19.11
C TYR A 496 4.32 28.57 18.12
N ASN A 497 4.51 27.58 17.23
CA ASN A 497 3.57 27.19 16.17
C ASN A 497 3.13 28.40 15.31
N GLY A 498 4.10 29.23 14.89
CA GLY A 498 3.90 30.25 13.87
C GLY A 498 4.10 29.69 12.47
N THR A 499 3.29 30.13 11.51
CA THR A 499 3.44 29.73 10.09
C THR A 499 4.23 30.78 9.35
N ILE A 500 5.45 30.45 8.92
CA ILE A 500 6.25 31.35 8.06
C ILE A 500 5.58 31.42 6.69
N ASN A 501 5.05 32.60 6.36
CA ASN A 501 4.39 32.87 5.09
C ASN A 501 5.40 33.22 3.99
N GLU A 502 6.38 34.03 4.33
CA GLU A 502 7.43 34.47 3.41
C GLU A 502 8.67 34.94 4.15
N ILE A 503 9.82 34.73 3.52
CA ILE A 503 11.08 35.38 3.87
C ILE A 503 11.40 36.32 2.70
N ILE A 504 11.53 37.61 2.98
CA ILE A 504 11.75 38.66 1.98
C ILE A 504 13.12 39.30 2.27
N GLY A 505 14.17 38.79 1.62
CA GLY A 505 15.54 39.19 1.95
C GLY A 505 15.89 38.73 3.36
N ASP A 506 16.11 39.69 4.25
CA ASP A 506 16.37 39.53 5.69
C ASP A 506 15.11 39.62 6.57
N GLY A 507 13.97 39.99 5.97
CA GLY A 507 12.70 40.08 6.69
C GLY A 507 11.92 38.76 6.75
N ILE A 508 11.20 38.54 7.85
CA ILE A 508 10.38 37.34 8.06
C ILE A 508 8.92 37.74 8.30
N VAL A 509 7.99 37.11 7.56
CA VAL A 509 6.54 37.28 7.75
C VAL A 509 5.95 35.99 8.31
N VAL A 510 5.35 36.08 9.50
CA VAL A 510 4.78 34.94 10.23
C VAL A 510 3.30 35.17 10.49
N LEU A 511 2.50 34.13 10.30
CA LEU A 511 1.07 34.13 10.55
C LEU A 511 0.75 33.21 11.73
N PHE A 512 -0.02 33.73 12.67
CA PHE A 512 -0.63 32.98 13.76
C PHE A 512 -2.14 32.98 13.53
N GLY A 513 -2.71 31.79 13.36
CA GLY A 513 -4.13 31.61 13.02
C GLY A 513 -4.39 31.04 11.62
N ALA A 514 -3.32 30.75 10.86
CA ALA A 514 -3.37 30.09 9.57
C ALA A 514 -2.20 29.09 9.41
N PRO A 515 -2.41 27.89 8.83
CA PRO A 515 -3.69 27.37 8.33
C PRO A 515 -4.66 26.95 9.44
N THR A 516 -4.19 26.84 10.69
CA THR A 516 -4.98 26.46 11.87
C THR A 516 -5.14 27.65 12.81
N GLN A 517 -6.37 27.90 13.27
CA GLN A 517 -6.67 28.98 14.23
C GLN A 517 -6.66 28.47 15.67
N ARG A 518 -6.07 29.24 16.60
CA ARG A 518 -6.08 28.93 18.03
C ARG A 518 -6.53 30.14 18.87
N PRO A 519 -7.12 29.95 20.05
CA PRO A 519 -7.58 31.06 20.88
C PRO A 519 -6.47 32.02 21.36
N ASP A 520 -5.23 31.53 21.40
CA ASP A 520 -4.06 32.21 21.95
C ASP A 520 -3.10 32.76 20.87
N ASP A 521 -3.56 32.87 19.61
CA ASP A 521 -2.75 33.29 18.46
C ASP A 521 -1.95 34.59 18.74
N ALA A 522 -2.59 35.61 19.32
CA ALA A 522 -1.94 36.88 19.67
C ALA A 522 -0.90 36.73 20.79
N ALA A 523 -1.17 35.92 21.81
CA ALA A 523 -0.24 35.71 22.91
C ALA A 523 1.00 34.93 22.46
N ARG A 524 0.81 33.89 21.62
CA ARG A 524 1.90 33.13 20.99
C ARG A 524 2.75 34.01 20.08
N ALA A 525 2.13 34.90 19.30
CA ALA A 525 2.86 35.82 18.44
C ALA A 525 3.77 36.77 19.26
N ILE A 526 3.28 37.32 20.36
CA ILE A 526 4.07 38.19 21.25
C ILE A 526 5.19 37.41 21.93
N ALA A 527 4.90 36.22 22.48
CA ALA A 527 5.91 35.37 23.09
C ALA A 527 7.00 34.97 22.08
N CYS A 528 6.60 34.61 20.87
CA CYS A 528 7.51 34.33 19.76
C CYS A 528 8.39 35.53 19.44
N ALA A 529 7.83 36.74 19.36
CA ALA A 529 8.61 37.94 19.09
C ALA A 529 9.66 38.22 20.18
N ILE A 530 9.30 38.06 21.45
CA ILE A 530 10.24 38.24 22.57
C ILE A 530 11.33 37.15 22.51
N ALA A 531 10.96 35.90 22.27
CA ALA A 531 11.93 34.80 22.14
C ALA A 531 12.88 35.00 20.95
N MET A 532 12.37 35.49 19.81
CA MET A 532 13.17 35.84 18.63
C MET A 532 14.19 36.94 18.97
N GLN A 533 13.78 37.98 19.70
CA GLN A 533 14.71 39.02 20.16
C GLN A 533 15.76 38.49 21.14
N LEU A 534 15.38 37.59 22.06
CA LEU A 534 16.33 36.97 23.00
C LEU A 534 17.35 36.07 22.27
N ALA A 535 16.92 35.35 21.23
CA ALA A 535 17.79 34.49 20.41
C ALA A 535 18.86 35.28 19.63
N MET A 536 18.68 36.59 19.43
CA MET A 536 19.70 37.45 18.80
C MET A 536 21.01 37.48 19.58
N ALA A 537 20.99 37.24 20.90
CA ALA A 537 22.22 37.17 21.70
C ALA A 537 23.12 36.00 21.26
N GLU A 538 22.54 34.82 21.05
CA GLU A 538 23.26 33.63 20.59
C GLU A 538 23.75 33.79 19.15
N ILE A 539 22.89 34.31 18.26
CA ILE A 539 23.25 34.60 16.86
C ILE A 539 24.44 35.55 16.80
N ASN A 540 24.42 36.62 17.61
CA ASN A 540 25.51 37.59 17.64
C ASN A 540 26.79 37.02 18.27
N GLN A 541 26.69 36.12 19.25
CA GLN A 541 27.85 35.42 19.78
C GLN A 541 28.50 34.53 18.71
N GLN A 542 27.70 33.79 17.93
CA GLN A 542 28.20 32.99 16.82
C GLN A 542 28.80 33.86 15.73
N ASN A 543 28.13 34.95 15.32
CA ASN A 543 28.66 35.89 14.35
C ASN A 543 30.04 36.42 14.75
N GLN A 544 30.22 36.78 16.03
CA GLN A 544 31.52 37.21 16.55
C GLN A 544 32.61 36.12 16.42
N GLN A 545 32.28 34.85 16.64
CA GLN A 545 33.23 33.74 16.45
C GLN A 545 33.69 33.58 14.99
N PHE A 546 32.81 33.91 14.04
CA PHE A 546 33.10 33.88 12.60
C PHE A 546 33.61 35.22 12.04
N ASN A 547 33.93 36.20 12.90
CA ASN A 547 34.31 37.57 12.51
C ASN A 547 33.26 38.27 11.63
N LEU A 548 31.97 37.98 11.86
CA LEU A 548 30.84 38.62 11.21
C LEU A 548 30.24 39.73 12.10
N PRO A 549 29.61 40.76 11.51
CA PRO A 549 29.04 41.87 12.27
C PRO A 549 27.84 41.45 13.13
N THR A 550 27.60 42.18 14.21
CA THR A 550 26.41 42.01 15.04
C THR A 550 25.16 42.52 14.33
N LEU A 551 24.09 41.76 14.44
CA LEU A 551 22.78 42.04 13.88
C LEU A 551 21.84 42.61 14.93
N GLU A 552 20.93 43.48 14.49
CA GLU A 552 19.81 43.98 15.28
C GLU A 552 18.52 43.72 14.52
N MET A 553 17.46 43.37 15.24
CA MET A 553 16.17 43.07 14.65
C MET A 553 15.11 44.00 15.21
N GLY A 554 14.21 44.49 14.35
CA GLY A 554 12.96 45.11 14.76
C GLY A 554 11.79 44.18 14.49
N ILE A 555 10.78 44.18 15.36
CA ILE A 555 9.58 43.35 15.19
C ILE A 555 8.31 44.21 15.32
N GLY A 556 7.38 44.02 14.39
CA GLY A 556 6.03 44.58 14.43
C GLY A 556 4.96 43.50 14.42
N ILE A 557 3.92 43.67 15.23
CA ILE A 557 2.80 42.71 15.33
C ILE A 557 1.45 43.43 15.19
N ASN A 558 0.55 42.84 14.41
CA ASN A 558 -0.82 43.31 14.28
C ASN A 558 -1.82 42.15 14.23
N THR A 559 -3.00 42.32 14.82
CA THR A 559 -4.12 41.38 14.73
C THR A 559 -5.28 42.00 13.97
N GLY A 560 -5.86 41.26 13.02
CA GLY A 560 -7.03 41.73 12.28
C GLY A 560 -7.57 40.73 11.26
N GLU A 561 -8.67 41.11 10.61
CA GLU A 561 -9.27 40.31 9.53
C GLU A 561 -8.53 40.49 8.21
N VAL A 562 -8.20 39.38 7.57
CA VAL A 562 -7.55 39.30 6.25
C VAL A 562 -8.19 38.19 5.41
N ILE A 563 -7.91 38.16 4.12
CA ILE A 563 -8.24 37.05 3.24
C ILE A 563 -7.04 36.10 3.20
N ILE A 564 -7.25 34.81 3.51
CA ILE A 564 -6.20 33.79 3.49
C ILE A 564 -6.58 32.69 2.52
N GLY A 565 -5.66 32.34 1.63
CA GLY A 565 -5.80 31.19 0.74
C GLY A 565 -4.77 31.23 -0.38
N ASN A 566 -5.01 30.43 -1.42
CA ASN A 566 -4.14 30.40 -2.58
C ASN A 566 -4.42 31.61 -3.48
N ILE A 567 -3.51 32.57 -3.41
CA ILE A 567 -3.56 33.77 -4.24
C ILE A 567 -2.53 33.65 -5.35
N GLY A 568 -2.91 34.05 -6.57
CA GLY A 568 -2.05 34.03 -7.76
C GLY A 568 -2.75 33.42 -8.96
N SER A 569 -1.99 32.74 -9.81
CA SER A 569 -2.50 32.06 -11.01
C SER A 569 -2.53 30.55 -10.82
N GLN A 570 -3.27 29.81 -11.65
CA GLN A 570 -3.33 28.34 -11.57
C GLN A 570 -1.95 27.66 -11.65
N LYS A 571 -0.96 28.29 -12.29
CA LYS A 571 0.40 27.75 -12.44
C LYS A 571 1.35 28.20 -11.32
N ARG A 572 1.01 29.28 -10.62
CA ARG A 572 1.82 29.91 -9.56
C ARG A 572 0.86 30.55 -8.55
N ALA A 573 0.35 29.74 -7.65
CA ALA A 573 -0.44 30.17 -6.52
C ALA A 573 0.38 30.00 -5.23
N LYS A 574 0.22 30.94 -4.31
CA LYS A 574 0.87 30.88 -3.00
C LYS A 574 -0.21 31.00 -1.93
N TYR A 575 -0.13 30.13 -0.92
CA TYR A 575 -0.96 30.26 0.27
C TYR A 575 -0.46 31.49 1.05
N THR A 576 -1.24 32.57 1.09
CA THR A 576 -0.84 33.82 1.73
C THR A 576 -2.02 34.61 2.28
N ALA A 577 -1.74 35.49 3.24
CA ALA A 577 -2.69 36.50 3.73
C ALA A 577 -2.64 37.77 2.88
N ILE A 578 -3.82 38.35 2.58
CA ILE A 578 -3.97 39.65 1.91
C ILE A 578 -4.99 40.50 2.66
N GLY A 579 -4.62 41.76 2.91
CA GLY A 579 -5.52 42.75 3.47
C GLY A 579 -4.76 43.97 3.99
N SER A 580 -5.50 45.04 4.30
CA SER A 580 -4.93 46.26 4.90
C SER A 580 -4.22 45.97 6.23
N GLN A 581 -4.63 44.94 6.96
CA GLN A 581 -4.02 44.51 8.22
C GLN A 581 -2.61 43.92 8.06
N VAL A 582 -2.30 43.32 6.90
CA VAL A 582 -0.95 42.87 6.55
C VAL A 582 -0.03 44.08 6.32
N ASN A 583 -0.54 45.08 5.60
CA ASN A 583 0.20 46.32 5.37
C ASN A 583 0.44 47.09 6.68
N LEU A 584 -0.53 47.08 7.59
CA LEU A 584 -0.38 47.68 8.92
C LEU A 584 0.75 47.01 9.71
N ALA A 585 0.83 45.67 9.72
CA ALA A 585 1.92 44.95 10.38
C ALA A 585 3.30 45.41 9.86
N SER A 586 3.45 45.56 8.54
CA SER A 586 4.69 46.07 7.92
C SER A 586 5.03 47.49 8.35
N ARG A 587 4.01 48.37 8.49
CA ARG A 587 4.24 49.75 8.96
C ARG A 587 4.62 49.81 10.44
N ILE A 588 4.05 48.94 11.26
CA ILE A 588 4.41 48.82 12.68
C ILE A 588 5.85 48.32 12.80
N GLU A 589 6.22 47.28 12.06
CA GLU A 589 7.59 46.76 12.02
C GLU A 589 8.55 47.89 11.64
N SER A 590 8.29 48.63 10.55
CA SER A 590 9.17 49.71 10.08
C SER A 590 9.36 50.87 11.08
N SER A 591 8.45 51.02 12.04
CA SER A 591 8.55 52.01 13.12
C SER A 591 9.50 51.56 14.24
N SER A 592 9.75 50.26 14.40
CA SER A 592 10.58 49.74 15.49
C SER A 592 12.07 49.99 15.26
N VAL A 593 12.85 50.09 16.34
CA VAL A 593 14.33 50.09 16.28
C VAL A 593 14.92 48.75 16.73
N GLY A 594 16.24 48.62 16.68
CA GLY A 594 16.92 47.39 17.09
C GLY A 594 16.56 46.97 18.51
N GLY A 595 16.14 45.71 18.67
CA GLY A 595 15.74 45.12 19.96
C GLY A 595 14.30 45.42 20.39
N GLN A 596 13.51 46.16 19.61
CA GLN A 596 12.13 46.49 19.97
C GLN A 596 11.10 45.49 19.42
N VAL A 597 10.02 45.33 20.18
CA VAL A 597 8.78 44.67 19.76
C VAL A 597 7.65 45.68 19.88
N LEU A 598 7.10 46.11 18.74
CA LEU A 598 5.95 47.00 18.68
C LEU A 598 4.69 46.24 18.29
N ILE A 599 3.59 46.50 19.00
CA ILE A 599 2.29 45.88 18.71
C ILE A 599 1.19 46.92 18.51
N SER A 600 0.16 46.58 17.74
CA SER A 600 -1.03 47.42 17.57
C SER A 600 -1.96 47.37 18.79
N GLU A 601 -2.87 48.34 18.90
CA GLU A 601 -3.94 48.36 19.90
C GLU A 601 -4.82 47.10 19.85
N ALA A 602 -5.07 46.56 18.66
CA ALA A 602 -5.86 45.34 18.48
C ALA A 602 -5.18 44.13 19.12
N THR A 603 -3.87 43.95 18.89
CA THR A 603 -3.09 42.87 19.50
C THR A 603 -2.96 43.08 21.01
N PHE A 604 -2.73 44.32 21.47
CA PHE A 604 -2.64 44.64 22.89
C PHE A 604 -3.92 44.28 23.64
N THR A 605 -5.09 44.65 23.11
CA THR A 605 -6.40 44.41 23.75
C THR A 605 -6.69 42.93 23.97
N GLU A 606 -6.13 42.03 23.14
CA GLU A 606 -6.32 40.59 23.28
C GLU A 606 -5.48 39.96 24.39
N VAL A 607 -4.37 40.58 24.79
CA VAL A 607 -3.35 39.95 25.65
C VAL A 607 -3.00 40.83 26.86
N SER A 608 -3.56 42.03 26.99
CA SER A 608 -3.13 43.07 27.95
C SER A 608 -2.92 42.64 29.40
N PRO A 609 -3.67 41.70 30.02
CA PRO A 609 -3.42 41.29 31.40
C PRO A 609 -2.05 40.61 31.62
N LEU A 610 -1.43 40.12 30.55
CA LEU A 610 -0.17 39.37 30.61
C LEU A 610 1.04 40.21 30.20
N LEU A 611 0.86 41.46 29.76
CA LEU A 611 1.92 42.24 29.12
C LEU A 611 2.48 43.32 30.05
N SER A 612 3.80 43.50 30.01
CA SER A 612 4.46 44.72 30.51
C SER A 612 4.77 45.64 29.34
N VAL A 613 4.18 46.85 29.36
CA VAL A 613 4.37 47.88 28.33
C VAL A 613 5.48 48.83 28.77
N VAL A 614 6.50 48.99 27.95
CA VAL A 614 7.62 49.92 28.16
C VAL A 614 7.20 51.34 27.82
N SER A 615 6.55 51.52 26.67
CA SER A 615 6.09 52.83 26.20
C SER A 615 4.86 52.69 25.29
N GLN A 616 4.09 53.78 25.17
CA GLN A 616 2.96 53.89 24.25
C GLN A 616 3.08 55.18 23.45
N THR A 617 2.94 55.10 22.13
CA THR A 617 3.06 56.26 21.22
C THR A 617 1.95 56.26 20.18
N GLN A 618 1.47 57.44 19.77
CA GLN A 618 0.57 57.61 18.62
C GLN A 618 1.35 58.05 17.39
N VAL A 619 1.09 57.38 16.26
CA VAL A 619 1.83 57.60 15.01
C VAL A 619 0.85 57.77 13.86
N GLU A 620 1.08 58.79 13.04
CA GLU A 620 0.42 58.93 11.75
C GLU A 620 1.18 58.12 10.71
N MET A 621 0.49 57.15 10.09
CA MET A 621 1.08 56.27 9.10
C MET A 621 0.48 56.52 7.72
N LYS A 622 1.34 56.60 6.70
CA LYS A 622 0.93 56.75 5.31
C LYS A 622 -0.02 55.62 4.91
N GLY A 623 -1.21 55.98 4.43
CA GLY A 623 -2.27 55.05 4.02
C GLY A 623 -3.34 54.77 5.08
N PHE A 624 -3.23 55.39 6.27
CA PHE A 624 -4.23 55.29 7.34
C PHE A 624 -4.75 56.69 7.71
N HIS A 625 -6.07 56.85 7.82
CA HIS A 625 -6.71 58.15 8.05
C HIS A 625 -6.74 58.61 9.51
N ALA A 626 -6.48 57.70 10.46
CA ALA A 626 -6.48 57.99 11.89
C ALA A 626 -5.10 57.64 12.48
N PRO A 627 -4.62 58.40 13.49
CA PRO A 627 -3.42 58.04 14.24
C PRO A 627 -3.56 56.65 14.87
N ILE A 628 -2.51 55.83 14.75
CA ILE A 628 -2.48 54.47 15.28
C ILE A 628 -1.68 54.47 16.58
N LYS A 629 -2.24 53.86 17.63
CA LYS A 629 -1.52 53.61 18.89
C LYS A 629 -0.64 52.38 18.77
N LEU A 630 0.63 52.54 19.13
CA LEU A 630 1.61 51.48 19.22
C LEU A 630 2.05 51.28 20.67
N TYR A 631 2.27 50.03 21.03
CA TYR A 631 2.73 49.62 22.35
C TYR A 631 4.08 48.91 22.21
N GLU A 632 5.09 49.40 22.92
CA GLU A 632 6.38 48.73 23.05
C GLU A 632 6.33 47.72 24.19
N ILE A 633 6.59 46.45 23.88
CA ILE A 633 6.44 45.35 24.83
C ILE A 633 7.79 45.00 25.45
N GLY A 634 7.84 44.97 26.78
CA GLY A 634 9.02 44.59 27.56
C GLY A 634 8.99 43.14 28.04
N SER A 635 7.81 42.63 28.41
CA SER A 635 7.67 41.23 28.84
C SER A 635 6.26 40.68 28.63
N ILE A 636 6.17 39.35 28.63
CA ILE A 636 4.92 38.58 28.67
C ILE A 636 4.96 37.55 29.81
N GLY A 637 4.01 37.65 30.74
CA GLY A 637 3.85 36.74 31.87
C GLY A 637 2.99 35.51 31.54
N GLY A 638 2.54 34.82 32.57
CA GLY A 638 1.71 33.61 32.43
C GLY A 638 2.54 32.38 32.07
N ALA A 639 2.12 31.62 31.05
CA ALA A 639 2.77 30.38 30.66
C ALA A 639 4.11 30.55 29.92
N TYR A 640 4.45 31.77 29.51
CA TYR A 640 5.65 32.07 28.73
C TYR A 640 6.81 32.60 29.59
N ASP A 641 6.51 33.52 30.51
CA ASP A 641 7.45 34.15 31.44
C ASP A 641 8.75 34.66 30.77
N LEU A 642 8.57 35.44 29.70
CA LEU A 642 9.69 36.00 28.93
C LEU A 642 9.79 37.51 29.14
N SER A 643 11.01 38.00 29.32
CA SER A 643 11.30 39.43 29.44
C SER A 643 12.47 39.81 28.56
N LEU A 644 12.32 40.88 27.79
CA LEU A 644 13.43 41.54 27.13
C LEU A 644 14.32 42.22 28.18
N PRO A 645 15.64 42.27 27.96
CA PRO A 645 16.52 43.04 28.81
C PRO A 645 16.20 44.52 28.67
N THR A 646 15.89 45.19 29.79
CA THR A 646 15.65 46.64 29.80
C THR A 646 16.93 47.36 29.37
N PRO A 647 16.89 48.23 28.33
CA PRO A 647 18.07 49.02 27.97
C PRO A 647 18.44 49.98 29.11
N GLN A 648 19.46 49.66 29.90
CA GLN A 648 20.04 50.53 30.93
C GLN A 648 20.92 51.62 30.32
N THR A 649 20.46 52.25 29.24
CA THR A 649 21.26 53.23 28.51
C THR A 649 20.87 54.62 28.97
N VAL A 650 21.40 55.04 30.13
CA VAL A 650 21.35 56.45 30.54
C VAL A 650 22.18 57.24 29.52
N LEU A 651 21.55 58.23 28.88
CA LEU A 651 22.23 59.11 27.94
C LEU A 651 23.23 59.99 28.69
N THR A 652 24.51 59.89 28.34
CA THR A 652 25.57 60.66 28.98
C THR A 652 25.80 61.95 28.21
N ALA A 653 25.91 63.07 28.93
CA ALA A 653 26.21 64.36 28.31
C ALA A 653 27.60 64.34 27.67
N LEU A 654 27.70 64.88 26.46
CA LEU A 654 28.98 65.06 25.81
C LEU A 654 29.77 66.19 26.48
N THR A 655 31.09 66.07 26.46
CA THR A 655 32.05 67.09 26.92
C THR A 655 31.96 68.37 26.09
N MET A 656 31.61 68.25 24.82
CA MET A 656 31.30 69.34 23.89
C MET A 656 30.13 68.96 22.96
N GLU A 657 29.37 69.95 22.52
CA GLU A 657 28.31 69.74 21.53
C GLU A 657 28.92 69.41 20.16
N VAL A 658 28.51 68.30 19.56
CA VAL A 658 28.99 67.91 18.21
C VAL A 658 28.02 68.46 17.18
N PRO A 659 28.43 69.39 16.29
CA PRO A 659 27.53 69.94 15.29
C PRO A 659 27.11 68.84 14.30
N VAL A 660 25.82 68.79 13.99
CA VAL A 660 25.25 67.80 13.06
C VAL A 660 24.40 68.48 12.00
N GLN A 661 24.45 67.96 10.79
CA GLN A 661 23.48 68.28 9.74
C GLN A 661 22.60 67.07 9.50
N TYR A 662 21.28 67.25 9.50
CA TYR A 662 20.36 66.15 9.26
C TYR A 662 19.28 66.51 8.24
N ALA A 663 18.79 65.48 7.55
CA ALA A 663 17.68 65.58 6.60
C ALA A 663 16.73 64.39 6.81
N LEU A 664 15.42 64.64 6.61
CA LEU A 664 14.41 63.59 6.73
C LEU A 664 14.48 62.66 5.53
N ILE A 665 14.20 61.39 5.76
CA ILE A 665 14.05 60.39 4.72
C ILE A 665 12.55 60.06 4.60
N ASP A 666 12.05 60.04 3.38
CA ASP A 666 10.72 59.52 3.04
C ASP A 666 10.84 58.59 1.83
N ASP A 667 10.31 57.36 1.94
CA ASP A 667 10.39 56.34 0.89
C ASP A 667 11.80 56.21 0.26
N ARG A 668 12.84 56.19 1.12
CA ARG A 668 14.27 56.08 0.75
C ARG A 668 14.86 57.28 -0.01
N ASN A 669 14.13 58.40 -0.11
CA ASN A 669 14.63 59.65 -0.67
C ASN A 669 14.82 60.70 0.43
N LEU A 670 15.81 61.58 0.26
CA LEU A 670 15.96 62.75 1.13
C LEU A 670 14.83 63.75 0.83
N VAL A 671 14.10 64.14 1.86
CA VAL A 671 12.96 65.06 1.77
C VAL A 671 13.18 66.25 2.70
N GLY A 672 12.99 67.45 2.17
CA GLY A 672 13.12 68.71 2.91
C GLY A 672 14.51 69.36 2.81
N GLN A 673 14.69 70.43 3.58
CA GLN A 673 15.96 71.15 3.68
C GLN A 673 16.88 70.49 4.72
N ILE A 674 18.20 70.56 4.50
CA ILE A 674 19.19 70.13 5.48
C ILE A 674 19.11 71.08 6.69
N VAL A 675 18.82 70.53 7.86
CA VAL A 675 18.71 71.28 9.11
C VAL A 675 20.01 71.09 9.91
N SER A 676 20.51 72.17 10.51
CA SER A 676 21.65 72.12 11.43
C SER A 676 21.16 71.97 12.87
N GLY A 677 21.80 71.08 13.62
CA GLY A 677 21.57 70.86 15.05
C GLY A 677 22.86 70.49 15.76
N SER A 678 22.75 70.05 17.01
CA SER A 678 23.88 69.62 17.83
C SER A 678 23.55 68.31 18.54
N LEU A 679 24.46 67.35 18.50
CA LEU A 679 24.40 66.15 19.34
C LEU A 679 24.92 66.52 20.73
N VAL A 680 24.08 66.32 21.75
CA VAL A 680 24.32 66.83 23.12
C VAL A 680 24.49 65.72 24.16
N LYS A 681 23.85 64.56 23.95
CA LYS A 681 24.03 63.37 24.77
C LYS A 681 24.20 62.15 23.87
N PHE A 682 25.02 61.19 24.28
CA PHE A 682 25.30 59.97 23.54
C PHE A 682 25.46 58.79 24.49
N SER A 683 24.96 57.62 24.11
CA SER A 683 25.22 56.37 24.81
C SER A 683 24.93 55.18 23.89
N GLY A 684 25.98 54.47 23.49
CA GLY A 684 25.90 53.33 22.57
C GLY A 684 25.34 53.73 21.21
N LYS A 685 24.10 53.33 20.91
CA LYS A 685 23.39 53.68 19.67
C LYS A 685 22.32 54.76 19.85
N ARG A 686 22.17 55.31 21.05
CA ARG A 686 21.20 56.38 21.32
C ARG A 686 21.90 57.72 21.44
N ALA A 687 21.27 58.75 20.91
CA ALA A 687 21.72 60.11 21.08
C ALA A 687 20.57 61.08 21.27
N GLU A 688 20.86 62.22 21.88
CA GLU A 688 19.97 63.36 21.89
C GLU A 688 20.50 64.43 20.93
N VAL A 689 19.64 64.85 20.01
CA VAL A 689 19.92 65.91 19.05
C VAL A 689 19.09 67.13 19.43
N ARG A 690 19.78 68.22 19.75
CA ARG A 690 19.17 69.54 19.89
C ARG A 690 18.99 70.14 18.50
N SER A 691 17.78 70.61 18.20
CA SER A 691 17.43 71.13 16.88
C SER A 691 16.44 72.29 16.99
N PRO A 692 16.53 73.30 16.10
CA PRO A 692 15.53 74.36 16.05
C PRO A 692 14.11 73.88 15.71
N TYR A 693 13.95 72.69 15.12
CA TYR A 693 12.65 72.14 14.72
C TYR A 693 12.40 70.75 15.33
N PRO A 694 11.20 70.50 15.89
CA PRO A 694 10.84 69.15 16.32
C PRO A 694 10.69 68.23 15.11
N VAL A 695 11.14 66.98 15.24
CA VAL A 695 11.00 65.95 14.21
C VAL A 695 10.05 64.87 14.74
N PRO A 696 8.98 64.50 14.02
CA PRO A 696 8.05 63.47 14.50
C PRO A 696 8.73 62.13 14.81
N CYS A 697 8.21 61.42 15.82
CA CYS A 697 8.71 60.08 16.17
C CYS A 697 8.59 59.09 15.00
N PHE A 698 9.50 58.13 14.97
CA PHE A 698 9.66 57.05 13.99
C PHE A 698 10.03 57.48 12.57
N ARG A 699 10.31 58.77 12.34
CA ARG A 699 10.90 59.25 11.09
C ARG A 699 12.36 58.85 11.00
N ASP A 700 12.76 58.36 9.84
CA ASP A 700 14.15 58.10 9.50
C ASP A 700 14.83 59.40 9.08
N ILE A 701 16.07 59.59 9.53
CA ILE A 701 16.91 60.74 9.21
C ILE A 701 18.28 60.28 8.75
N LYS A 702 18.85 61.01 7.78
CA LYS A 702 20.28 60.95 7.46
C LYS A 702 21.00 62.01 8.26
N LEU A 703 22.09 61.65 8.94
CA LEU A 703 22.94 62.58 9.68
C LEU A 703 24.34 62.63 9.07
N ASN A 704 24.91 63.82 9.08
CA ASN A 704 26.33 64.07 8.84
C ASN A 704 26.90 64.77 10.08
N LEU A 705 27.95 64.20 10.67
CA LEU A 705 28.65 64.82 11.80
C LEU A 705 29.73 65.77 11.28
N LEU A 706 29.93 66.88 11.97
CA LEU A 706 30.99 67.84 11.72
C LEU A 706 32.00 67.76 12.88
N ASN A 707 33.29 67.83 12.56
CA ASN A 707 34.34 67.91 13.57
C ASN A 707 34.17 69.19 14.40
N PRO A 708 34.00 69.11 15.73
CA PRO A 708 33.77 70.28 16.57
C PRO A 708 34.92 71.31 16.57
N LEU A 709 36.14 70.88 16.25
CA LEU A 709 37.35 71.72 16.28
C LEU A 709 37.72 72.30 14.90
N GLU A 710 37.42 71.58 13.82
CA GLU A 710 37.84 71.95 12.44
C GLU A 710 36.67 72.32 11.52
N GLY A 711 35.43 71.99 11.89
CA GLY A 711 34.23 72.24 11.08
C GLY A 711 34.13 71.39 9.80
N THR A 712 35.01 70.40 9.64
CA THR A 712 35.07 69.48 8.49
C THR A 712 34.11 68.30 8.67
N TYR A 713 33.61 67.73 7.57
CA TYR A 713 32.75 66.55 7.62
C TYR A 713 33.51 65.33 8.11
N ILE A 714 32.93 64.61 9.07
CA ILE A 714 33.39 63.29 9.46
C ILE A 714 32.82 62.30 8.43
N PRO A 715 33.67 61.59 7.66
CA PRO A 715 33.20 60.68 6.63
C PRO A 715 32.43 59.51 7.25
N GLY A 716 31.28 59.19 6.66
CA GLY A 716 30.41 58.09 7.08
C GLY A 716 28.94 58.48 6.91
N ASP A 717 28.19 57.67 6.16
CA ASP A 717 26.75 57.85 6.06
C ASP A 717 26.07 57.32 7.32
N LEU A 718 25.53 58.23 8.14
CA LEU A 718 24.84 57.88 9.37
C LEU A 718 23.34 57.95 9.17
N TYR A 719 22.66 56.89 9.58
CA TYR A 719 21.21 56.80 9.53
C TYR A 719 20.69 56.55 10.93
N ALA A 720 19.64 57.25 11.31
CA ALA A 720 19.00 57.05 12.59
C ALA A 720 17.48 57.21 12.48
N LYS A 721 16.77 56.60 13.42
CA LYS A 721 15.34 56.79 13.58
C LYS A 721 15.08 57.66 14.82
N VAL A 722 14.15 58.60 14.70
CA VAL A 722 13.71 59.41 15.84
C VAL A 722 12.84 58.55 16.76
N ILE A 723 13.21 58.44 18.04
CA ILE A 723 12.53 57.56 19.01
C ILE A 723 11.71 58.32 20.06
N GLY A 724 11.86 59.65 20.15
CA GLY A 724 11.13 60.48 21.12
C GLY A 724 11.47 61.95 21.01
N GLN A 725 10.67 62.82 21.63
CA GLN A 725 11.00 64.24 21.80
C GLN A 725 11.82 64.44 23.08
N SER A 726 12.77 65.38 23.06
CA SER A 726 13.46 65.80 24.27
C SER A 726 12.52 66.61 25.16
N THR A 727 12.68 66.46 26.47
CA THR A 727 11.94 67.19 27.51
C THR A 727 12.71 68.41 28.04
N ASP A 728 13.87 68.72 27.47
CA ASP A 728 14.72 69.84 27.88
C ASP A 728 14.15 71.19 27.37
N ALA A 729 14.58 72.32 27.98
CA ALA A 729 14.06 73.66 27.67
C ALA A 729 14.34 74.16 26.23
N VAL A 730 15.20 73.46 25.49
CA VAL A 730 15.51 73.75 24.08
C VAL A 730 14.95 72.60 23.23
N PRO A 731 14.27 72.87 22.10
CA PRO A 731 13.70 71.82 21.28
C PRO A 731 14.76 70.82 20.82
N GLY A 732 14.41 69.55 20.85
CA GLY A 732 15.31 68.46 20.51
C GLY A 732 14.57 67.13 20.47
N PHE A 733 15.24 66.09 20.00
CA PHE A 733 14.68 64.77 19.85
C PHE A 733 15.73 63.68 20.11
N TYR A 734 15.27 62.53 20.55
CA TYR A 734 16.09 61.35 20.74
C TYR A 734 16.15 60.54 19.44
N ILE A 735 17.32 60.04 19.13
CA ILE A 735 17.56 59.20 17.95
C ILE A 735 18.16 57.86 18.36
N HIS A 736 17.90 56.84 17.54
CA HIS A 736 18.58 55.56 17.57
C HIS A 736 19.27 55.33 16.24
N PHE A 737 20.59 55.17 16.24
CA PHE A 737 21.36 54.92 15.03
C PHE A 737 21.00 53.54 14.45
N SER A 738 20.45 53.52 13.24
CA SER A 738 20.28 52.31 12.44
C SER A 738 21.62 51.79 11.93
N ASN A 739 22.58 52.70 11.72
CA ASN A 739 23.96 52.39 11.41
C ASN A 739 24.87 53.51 11.93
N ILE A 740 25.98 53.12 12.56
CA ILE A 740 27.05 54.01 13.02
C ILE A 740 28.38 53.28 12.81
N SER A 741 29.33 53.92 12.13
CA SER A 741 30.64 53.30 11.91
C SER A 741 31.39 53.14 13.25
N PRO A 742 32.24 52.10 13.40
CA PRO A 742 33.04 51.92 14.61
C PRO A 742 33.87 53.15 14.98
N ASP A 743 34.42 53.84 13.99
CA ASP A 743 35.23 55.04 14.18
C ASP A 743 34.41 56.21 14.73
N VAL A 744 33.21 56.43 14.19
CA VAL A 744 32.30 57.49 14.67
C VAL A 744 31.77 57.16 16.06
N SER A 745 31.44 55.90 16.32
CA SER A 745 30.99 55.44 17.63
C SER A 745 32.09 55.64 18.68
N ALA A 746 33.33 55.22 18.39
CA ALA A 746 34.48 55.38 19.27
C ALA A 746 34.79 56.87 19.54
N LEU A 747 34.68 57.73 18.53
CA LEU A 747 34.82 59.17 18.69
C LEU A 747 33.76 59.75 19.62
N LEU A 748 32.48 59.49 19.36
CA LEU A 748 31.39 60.00 20.21
C LEU A 748 31.49 59.47 21.64
N GLN A 749 31.93 58.22 21.80
CA GLN A 749 32.14 57.61 23.12
C GLN A 749 33.30 58.27 23.88
N SER A 750 34.40 58.61 23.19
CA SER A 750 35.52 59.38 23.79
C SER A 750 35.11 60.77 24.27
N LEU A 751 34.03 61.33 23.69
CA LEU A 751 33.48 62.64 24.06
C LEU A 751 32.44 62.57 25.18
N THR A 752 32.04 61.40 25.68
CA THR A 752 31.11 61.28 26.81
C THR A 752 31.78 61.63 28.14
N LYS A 753 31.12 62.42 28.99
CA LYS A 753 31.61 62.72 30.35
C LYS A 753 31.51 61.46 31.22
N THR A 754 32.63 60.89 31.65
CA THR A 754 32.64 59.84 32.71
C THR A 754 32.08 60.35 34.02
#